data_AF-A0A936L3I1-F1
#
_entry.id   AF-A0A936L3I1-F1
#
_cell.length_a   1.000
_cell.length_b   1.000
_cell.length_c   1.000
_cell.angle_alpha   90.00
_cell.angle_beta   90.00
_cell.angle_gamma   90.00
#
_symmetry.space_group_name_H-M   'P 1'
#
loop_
_entity.id
_entity.type
_entity.pdbx_description
1 polymer ?
#
loop_
_entity_poly.entity_id
_entity_poly.type
_entity_poly.pdbx_seq_one_letter_code
_entity_poly.pdbx_strand_id
1 'polypeptide(L)'
;MKRLLTLCSFILLCLIQVTAQTSSATELKKKVEQPKVHAIELTAQPLFFDNHQTAVFSAECQQLLFGQKPRLADLSLTLEGQTFHLLLERFELFSRDAKMELATGEILDLPTIVTYRGKVKSAEDSHVTLCIGEDQMTLFVSDEDQQFEVHKDKNSMALRLVVAPQKVRALCHTDDDEEMREHHQEQRNSYADCLELYVECDYSSYLDNGSSTPNTQSWMTNIFSNVATIYNDYNVPIIVSQVFIWNTNDVYTAATGVSSMRTAFVNRLISIGLSGKVGYLLSTKDFAGGISYGIGGFCNPITTYPGPAALTCGMAGSIMNYPYNIQNVSHELGHVLGLRHTHACVWNGVNTQIDDCGNVIAANTGKTPEGSNCFNASSPILPGANGTIMSFCSNLAGQGINLTTGFGPIVGNQLFLNFVNATCFTGTSCSTLGPNNDECVDAIPLTLGQGCNPRTFDNDYGTQSANTPGFSCVSQAYSTDVWFSAIVPSSGSLTIETIQVSGGFTDMVIQAYAGSCGALTAIGCDDNTGAGNHALLLLTGRTPGETILIRVTPKDVPATNDYGEFGICAYDASVPCHPDYPALVSFYNSTNGASWTNKTGWVNYASNCNVCTWFGVVCTSAGRVSAINLGSNNLNGTIPSAITALTQLTRLNLYSNNFSGTLPNFLDDLPLLEYVDLGNNNYSGAIPSTLGDAPNLRTLYLDNNNFSGTLPAFLVIPPISVLWLNDNNFSGCIPNAYNDFCLRGASLRLELNPLLPGGGNYTDYCLTGYGGDFDNDGFCAGSQDCLDDDNMSYPGAPEVCDGKDNDCDSSVDENIPDVTNTWIGTNGSWNVATNWSTGIVPQPCHNVVINPALAYTITITNGTTARASSINLGANVTLLIQNNGNLNLQDKGVLINAGDILCYGNISIANPLNTSGTAFTNSGSVLINSSSMLTITNSGSTAIRNQAVGEITNNGIISILNNHATNGLYGIDNLGMFSNSGQITIENIQGKDIRLASGGLLENSDAGTIDLK
;
A
#
# COMPACT_ATOMS: atom_id res chain seq x y z
N MET A 1 -33.59 9.06 -45.54
CA MET A 1 -33.71 10.08 -46.62
C MET A 1 -32.48 10.98 -46.55
N LYS A 2 -31.71 11.06 -47.66
CA LYS A 2 -30.64 12.03 -48.03
C LYS A 2 -29.54 12.26 -46.96
N ARG A 3 -28.28 11.83 -47.08
CA ARG A 3 -27.29 11.77 -48.19
C ARG A 3 -27.10 13.10 -48.95
N LEU A 4 -25.84 13.56 -48.92
CA LEU A 4 -25.04 14.35 -49.88
C LEU A 4 -24.97 15.89 -49.78
N LEU A 5 -23.71 16.35 -49.87
CA LEU A 5 -23.11 17.59 -50.45
C LEU A 5 -22.25 18.36 -49.41
N THR A 6 -20.94 18.15 -49.25
CA THR A 6 -19.77 18.36 -50.16
C THR A 6 -19.48 19.84 -50.48
N LEU A 7 -18.35 20.37 -49.99
CA LEU A 7 -17.31 21.24 -50.63
C LEU A 7 -16.50 21.95 -49.50
N CYS A 8 -15.28 21.54 -49.14
CA CYS A 8 -13.94 21.84 -49.72
C CYS A 8 -13.47 23.31 -49.70
N SER A 9 -12.20 23.46 -49.27
CA SER A 9 -11.17 24.50 -49.53
C SER A 9 -10.95 25.55 -48.41
N PHE A 10 -9.96 25.47 -47.51
CA PHE A 10 -8.48 25.52 -47.61
C PHE A 10 -7.87 26.86 -48.13
N ILE A 11 -7.09 27.51 -47.23
CA ILE A 11 -5.87 28.34 -47.41
C ILE A 11 -5.98 29.74 -48.07
N LEU A 12 -5.59 30.82 -47.35
CA LEU A 12 -4.42 31.69 -47.68
C LEU A 12 -4.13 32.82 -46.65
N LEU A 13 -2.94 32.73 -46.05
CA LEU A 13 -1.94 33.73 -45.63
C LEU A 13 -2.25 35.17 -45.17
N CYS A 14 -1.67 35.46 -43.99
CA CYS A 14 -0.66 36.49 -43.65
C CYS A 14 -0.94 38.02 -43.68
N LEU A 15 -0.59 38.61 -42.53
CA LEU A 15 0.16 39.87 -42.28
C LEU A 15 -0.51 41.20 -42.67
N ILE A 16 -0.83 42.02 -41.66
CA ILE A 16 -0.13 43.30 -41.40
C ILE A 16 -0.52 43.86 -40.02
N GLN A 17 0.50 44.45 -39.42
CA GLN A 17 0.72 44.99 -38.09
C GLN A 17 0.11 46.39 -37.82
N VAL A 18 -0.12 46.64 -36.51
CA VAL A 18 0.22 47.87 -35.74
C VAL A 18 -0.73 49.08 -35.72
N THR A 19 -1.37 49.31 -34.55
CA THR A 19 -1.28 50.50 -33.64
C THR A 19 -2.51 50.48 -32.70
N ALA A 20 -2.39 50.17 -31.41
CA ALA A 20 -1.94 50.99 -30.27
C ALA A 20 -3.09 51.67 -29.49
N GLN A 21 -3.09 51.40 -28.17
CA GLN A 21 -3.55 52.22 -27.03
C GLN A 21 -4.90 51.94 -26.30
N THR A 22 -4.72 51.46 -25.05
CA THR A 22 -5.37 51.83 -23.77
C THR A 22 -6.86 51.44 -23.58
N SER A 23 -7.35 50.89 -22.45
CA SER A 23 -6.90 50.92 -21.05
C SER A 23 -7.64 49.88 -20.16
N SER A 24 -6.92 49.34 -19.17
CA SER A 24 -7.29 49.01 -17.77
C SER A 24 -8.44 48.03 -17.43
N ALA A 25 -8.10 46.87 -16.84
CA ALA A 25 -8.30 46.52 -15.42
C ALA A 25 -7.94 45.03 -15.21
N THR A 26 -6.72 44.69 -14.80
CA THR A 26 -6.28 44.38 -13.42
C THR A 26 -6.83 43.06 -12.86
N GLU A 27 -6.06 41.99 -12.99
CA GLU A 27 -6.09 40.86 -12.05
C GLU A 27 -4.64 40.43 -11.74
N LEU A 28 -4.31 40.45 -10.44
CA LEU A 28 -2.98 40.23 -9.88
C LEU A 28 -2.58 38.75 -9.97
N LYS A 29 -1.58 38.43 -10.81
CA LYS A 29 -0.69 37.29 -10.54
C LYS A 29 0.53 37.80 -9.77
N LYS A 30 0.60 37.49 -8.47
CA LYS A 30 1.84 37.62 -7.69
C LYS A 30 2.91 36.77 -8.38
N LYS A 31 3.91 37.42 -8.98
CA LYS A 31 5.19 36.78 -9.30
C LYS A 31 5.87 36.44 -7.98
N VAL A 32 5.99 35.15 -7.69
CA VAL A 32 7.09 34.65 -6.87
C VAL A 32 8.33 34.82 -7.74
N GLU A 33 9.21 35.78 -7.43
CA GLU A 33 10.51 35.85 -8.10
C GLU A 33 11.32 34.63 -7.64
N GLN A 34 11.57 33.72 -8.59
CA GLN A 34 12.45 32.57 -8.40
C GLN A 34 13.90 33.04 -8.15
N PRO A 35 14.74 32.28 -7.42
CA PRO A 35 16.15 32.61 -7.24
C PRO A 35 16.82 32.90 -8.60
N LYS A 36 17.79 33.84 -8.63
CA LYS A 36 18.49 34.19 -9.87
C LYS A 36 19.31 32.99 -10.37
N VAL A 37 18.72 32.27 -11.32
CA VAL A 37 19.35 31.17 -12.03
C VAL A 37 20.31 31.75 -13.08
N HIS A 38 21.60 31.39 -13.00
CA HIS A 38 22.58 31.73 -14.03
C HIS A 38 22.45 30.73 -15.18
N ALA A 39 22.01 31.21 -16.35
CA ALA A 39 21.88 30.40 -17.56
C ALA A 39 23.25 30.23 -18.25
N ILE A 40 23.63 28.99 -18.53
CA ILE A 40 24.90 28.61 -19.13
C ILE A 40 24.62 27.75 -20.35
N GLU A 41 25.11 28.14 -21.54
CA GLU A 41 24.94 27.35 -22.77
C GLU A 41 26.23 26.64 -23.18
N LEU A 42 26.17 25.32 -23.36
CA LEU A 42 27.20 24.46 -23.94
C LEU A 42 26.71 23.90 -25.28
N THR A 43 27.44 24.20 -26.35
CA THR A 43 27.13 23.67 -27.70
C THR A 43 28.25 22.73 -28.15
N ALA A 44 27.98 21.43 -28.26
CA ALA A 44 28.83 20.48 -28.96
C ALA A 44 28.21 20.16 -30.33
N GLN A 45 28.92 20.41 -31.44
CA GLN A 45 28.43 20.11 -32.80
C GLN A 45 29.09 18.81 -33.33
N PRO A 46 28.35 17.88 -33.96
CA PRO A 46 28.89 16.59 -34.37
C PRO A 46 29.51 16.63 -35.78
N LEU A 47 30.71 16.08 -35.94
CA LEU A 47 31.24 15.64 -37.24
C LEU A 47 31.99 14.30 -37.08
N PHE A 48 31.28 13.21 -37.38
CA PHE A 48 31.70 11.82 -37.66
C PHE A 48 32.70 11.08 -36.72
N PHE A 49 32.40 9.81 -36.50
CA PHE A 49 33.05 8.84 -35.61
C PHE A 49 34.55 8.65 -35.87
N ASP A 50 35.39 9.26 -35.03
CA ASP A 50 36.65 8.66 -34.55
C ASP A 50 37.05 9.27 -33.18
N ASN A 51 36.79 8.52 -32.12
CA ASN A 51 37.25 8.54 -30.71
C ASN A 51 37.66 9.80 -29.91
N HIS A 52 37.66 11.04 -30.41
CA HIS A 52 37.82 12.23 -29.56
C HIS A 52 37.09 13.45 -30.17
N GLN A 53 35.88 13.74 -29.70
CA GLN A 53 35.19 15.00 -30.05
C GLN A 53 35.80 16.18 -29.28
N THR A 54 35.68 17.40 -29.82
CA THR A 54 36.22 18.64 -29.26
C THR A 54 35.09 19.69 -29.25
N ALA A 55 34.44 19.88 -28.11
CA ALA A 55 33.60 21.06 -27.87
C ALA A 55 34.35 22.05 -26.96
N VAL A 56 34.22 23.35 -27.23
CA VAL A 56 34.92 24.44 -26.51
C VAL A 56 33.88 25.28 -25.77
N PHE A 57 34.11 25.54 -24.49
CA PHE A 57 33.28 26.43 -23.67
C PHE A 57 33.27 27.87 -24.22
N SER A 58 32.14 28.59 -24.10
CA SER A 58 32.16 30.05 -24.30
C SER A 58 32.99 30.73 -23.20
N ALA A 59 33.56 31.90 -23.49
CA ALA A 59 34.35 32.65 -22.50
C ALA A 59 33.52 33.04 -21.27
N GLU A 60 32.23 33.36 -21.45
CA GLU A 60 31.31 33.62 -20.33
C GLU A 60 31.06 32.36 -19.50
N CYS A 61 30.89 31.20 -20.15
CA CYS A 61 30.71 29.92 -19.47
C CYS A 61 31.95 29.51 -18.67
N GLN A 62 33.16 29.75 -19.21
CA GLN A 62 34.40 29.51 -18.48
C GLN A 62 34.52 30.40 -17.25
N GLN A 63 34.18 31.68 -17.38
CA GLN A 63 34.21 32.63 -16.28
C GLN A 63 33.18 32.29 -15.19
N LEU A 64 31.98 31.82 -15.57
CA LEU A 64 30.93 31.43 -14.64
C LEU A 64 31.27 30.14 -13.90
N LEU A 65 31.66 29.07 -14.61
CA LEU A 65 31.90 27.75 -14.02
C LEU A 65 33.24 27.66 -13.27
N PHE A 66 34.33 28.18 -13.84
CA PHE A 66 35.67 28.09 -13.24
C PHE A 66 36.04 29.32 -12.40
N GLY A 67 35.38 30.46 -12.62
CA GLY A 67 35.61 31.71 -11.89
C GLY A 67 34.60 31.97 -10.77
N GLN A 68 33.33 32.17 -11.13
CA GLN A 68 32.28 32.62 -10.18
C GLN A 68 31.71 31.51 -9.31
N LYS A 69 31.69 30.24 -9.78
CA LYS A 69 31.28 29.05 -9.03
C LYS A 69 29.93 29.25 -8.29
N PRO A 70 28.86 29.58 -9.03
CA PRO A 70 27.57 29.97 -8.45
C PRO A 70 26.93 28.83 -7.65
N ARG A 71 26.14 29.17 -6.62
CA ARG A 71 25.43 28.16 -5.82
C ARG A 71 24.39 27.37 -6.61
N LEU A 72 23.63 28.04 -7.47
CA LEU A 72 22.66 27.44 -8.37
C LEU A 72 23.04 27.77 -9.82
N ALA A 73 22.98 26.77 -10.70
CA ALA A 73 23.27 26.92 -12.12
C ALA A 73 22.21 26.21 -12.98
N ASP A 74 21.80 26.84 -14.08
CA ASP A 74 21.02 26.19 -15.15
C ASP A 74 21.92 26.04 -16.36
N LEU A 75 22.31 24.80 -16.62
CA LEU A 75 23.25 24.42 -17.66
C LEU A 75 22.51 23.77 -18.82
N SER A 76 22.50 24.41 -19.97
CA SER A 76 21.98 23.85 -21.21
C SER A 76 23.10 23.18 -21.98
N LEU A 77 23.05 21.85 -22.10
CA LEU A 77 24.02 21.04 -22.83
C LEU A 77 23.39 20.48 -24.10
N THR A 78 23.91 20.83 -25.27
CA THR A 78 23.46 20.23 -26.53
C THR A 78 24.43 19.15 -27.01
N LEU A 79 23.95 17.90 -27.10
CA LEU A 79 24.67 16.73 -27.62
C LEU A 79 23.87 16.12 -28.78
N GLU A 80 24.52 15.86 -29.91
CA GLU A 80 23.92 15.21 -31.09
C GLU A 80 22.60 15.83 -31.59
N GLY A 81 22.35 17.12 -31.31
CA GLY A 81 21.12 17.83 -31.68
C GLY A 81 20.00 17.78 -30.63
N GLN A 82 20.21 17.08 -29.50
CA GLN A 82 19.34 17.10 -28.33
C GLN A 82 19.91 18.04 -27.26
N THR A 83 19.06 18.90 -26.68
CA THR A 83 19.45 19.83 -25.62
C THR A 83 18.93 19.36 -24.27
N PHE A 84 19.84 19.13 -23.33
CA PHE A 84 19.58 18.82 -21.93
C PHE A 84 19.67 20.11 -21.12
N HIS A 85 18.57 20.49 -20.46
CA HIS A 85 18.56 21.60 -19.51
C HIS A 85 18.77 21.03 -18.11
N LEU A 86 19.89 21.34 -17.47
CA LEU A 86 20.32 20.77 -16.20
C LEU A 86 20.17 21.82 -15.10
N LEU A 87 19.41 21.51 -14.05
CA LEU A 87 19.30 22.33 -12.85
C LEU A 87 20.27 21.81 -11.81
N LEU A 88 21.28 22.60 -11.48
CA LEU A 88 22.42 22.21 -10.64
C LEU A 88 22.46 23.04 -9.35
N GLU A 89 22.72 22.37 -8.24
CA GLU A 89 22.98 22.92 -6.91
C GLU A 89 24.38 22.49 -6.47
N ARG A 90 25.19 23.47 -6.05
CA ARG A 90 26.51 23.22 -5.48
C ARG A 90 26.39 22.56 -4.09
N PHE A 91 27.18 21.53 -3.85
CA PHE A 91 27.34 20.91 -2.53
C PHE A 91 28.82 20.65 -2.23
N GLU A 92 29.19 20.47 -0.98
CA GLU A 92 30.58 20.17 -0.58
C GLU A 92 30.69 18.69 -0.18
N LEU A 93 31.61 17.96 -0.82
CA LEU A 93 31.84 16.54 -0.51
C LEU A 93 32.71 16.33 0.73
N PHE A 94 33.66 17.24 1.01
CA PHE A 94 34.64 17.09 2.08
C PHE A 94 34.24 17.86 3.34
N SER A 95 34.57 17.32 4.52
CA SER A 95 34.44 18.03 5.80
C SER A 95 35.49 19.14 5.95
N ARG A 96 35.30 20.10 6.88
CA ARG A 96 36.22 21.25 7.06
C ARG A 96 37.60 20.79 7.49
N ASP A 97 37.61 19.80 8.38
CA ASP A 97 38.79 19.16 8.92
C ASP A 97 39.25 17.98 8.07
N ALA A 98 38.75 17.86 6.84
CA ALA A 98 39.11 16.74 5.99
C ALA A 98 40.62 16.72 5.76
N LYS A 99 41.22 15.59 6.11
CA LYS A 99 42.66 15.38 5.94
C LYS A 99 42.88 14.41 4.80
N MET A 100 43.82 14.75 3.94
CA MET A 100 44.33 13.79 2.97
C MET A 100 45.79 13.47 3.26
N GLU A 101 46.10 12.19 3.36
CA GLU A 101 47.43 11.72 3.75
C GLU A 101 47.93 10.64 2.77
N LEU A 102 49.21 10.69 2.45
CA LEU A 102 49.91 9.64 1.71
C LEU A 102 50.54 8.62 2.66
N ALA A 103 50.73 7.39 2.19
CA ALA A 103 51.43 6.36 2.97
C ALA A 103 52.86 6.74 3.40
N THR A 104 53.48 7.71 2.74
CA THR A 104 54.76 8.32 3.13
C THR A 104 54.68 9.29 4.33
N GLY A 105 53.48 9.56 4.85
CA GLY A 105 53.23 10.52 5.94
C GLY A 105 53.11 11.98 5.49
N GLU A 106 53.04 12.22 4.17
CA GLU A 106 52.81 13.54 3.59
C GLU A 106 51.33 13.90 3.68
N ILE A 107 51.02 15.07 4.25
CA ILE A 107 49.67 15.63 4.29
C ILE A 107 49.49 16.50 3.05
N LEU A 108 48.43 16.23 2.29
CA LEU A 108 48.10 16.93 1.06
C LEU A 108 46.99 17.96 1.29
N ASP A 109 47.03 19.03 0.48
CA ASP A 109 45.88 19.92 0.34
C ASP A 109 44.69 19.16 -0.24
N LEU A 110 43.49 19.50 0.23
CA LEU A 110 42.25 18.99 -0.35
C LEU A 110 42.14 19.44 -1.81
N PRO A 111 41.55 18.60 -2.68
CA PRO A 111 41.39 18.95 -4.09
C PRO A 111 40.52 20.22 -4.22
N THR A 112 40.94 21.15 -5.07
CA THR A 112 40.20 22.39 -5.41
C THR A 112 39.01 22.14 -6.33
N ILE A 113 38.32 21.01 -6.14
CA ILE A 113 37.20 20.54 -6.94
C ILE A 113 35.90 21.04 -6.32
N VAL A 114 35.08 21.73 -7.13
CA VAL A 114 33.73 22.16 -6.77
C VAL A 114 32.74 21.14 -7.30
N THR A 115 31.85 20.66 -6.44
CA THR A 115 30.86 19.64 -6.77
C THR A 115 29.45 20.22 -6.86
N TYR A 116 28.69 19.76 -7.85
CA TYR A 116 27.29 20.08 -8.06
C TYR A 116 26.49 18.79 -8.22
N ARG A 117 25.26 18.81 -7.73
CA ARG A 117 24.25 17.78 -7.95
C ARG A 117 23.03 18.40 -8.59
N GLY A 118 22.21 17.61 -9.29
CA GLY A 118 21.08 18.18 -9.99
C GLY A 118 20.28 17.19 -10.80
N LYS A 119 19.39 17.74 -11.63
CA LYS A 119 18.44 16.99 -12.46
C LYS A 119 18.29 17.62 -13.84
N VAL A 120 17.94 16.82 -14.84
CA VAL A 120 17.46 17.27 -16.14
C VAL A 120 16.04 17.81 -15.97
N LYS A 121 15.79 19.06 -16.37
CA LYS A 121 14.51 19.76 -16.19
C LYS A 121 13.30 19.05 -16.82
N SER A 122 13.52 18.28 -17.88
CA SER A 122 12.47 17.51 -18.56
C SER A 122 12.30 16.08 -18.02
N ALA A 123 13.13 15.64 -17.07
CA ALA A 123 13.10 14.31 -16.49
C ALA A 123 13.38 14.41 -14.97
N GLU A 124 12.34 14.54 -14.16
CA GLU A 124 12.47 14.79 -12.71
C GLU A 124 13.14 13.65 -11.93
N ASP A 125 13.21 12.44 -12.50
CA ASP A 125 13.91 11.29 -11.90
C ASP A 125 15.33 11.13 -12.44
N SER A 126 15.84 12.07 -13.23
CA SER A 126 17.22 12.01 -13.72
C SER A 126 18.23 12.38 -12.63
N HIS A 127 19.43 11.82 -12.75
CA HIS A 127 20.57 12.06 -11.87
C HIS A 127 21.66 12.80 -12.63
N VAL A 128 22.08 13.95 -12.09
CA VAL A 128 23.14 14.78 -12.69
C VAL A 128 24.16 15.15 -11.62
N THR A 129 25.45 14.96 -11.92
CA THR A 129 26.54 15.50 -11.10
C THR A 129 27.57 16.22 -11.96
N LEU A 130 28.13 17.30 -11.44
CA LEU A 130 29.15 18.10 -12.12
C LEU A 130 30.28 18.41 -11.13
N CYS A 131 31.49 17.97 -11.45
CA CYS A 131 32.71 18.27 -10.72
C CYS A 131 33.59 19.21 -11.55
N ILE A 132 34.06 20.31 -10.94
CA ILE A 132 34.88 21.33 -11.58
C ILE A 132 36.14 21.56 -10.77
N GLY A 133 37.30 21.16 -11.30
CA GLY A 133 38.62 21.50 -10.76
C GLY A 133 39.19 22.78 -11.41
N GLU A 134 40.45 23.12 -11.11
CA GLU A 134 41.13 24.32 -11.63
C GLU A 134 41.15 24.44 -13.16
N ASP A 135 41.26 23.32 -13.87
CA ASP A 135 41.25 23.27 -15.34
C ASP A 135 40.69 21.94 -15.87
N GLN A 136 39.87 21.26 -15.06
CA GLN A 136 39.31 19.95 -15.36
C GLN A 136 37.82 19.93 -15.02
N MET A 137 37.04 19.12 -15.72
CA MET A 137 35.61 18.98 -15.47
C MET A 137 35.15 17.55 -15.73
N THR A 138 34.24 17.05 -14.91
CA THR A 138 33.50 15.81 -15.16
C THR A 138 32.03 16.07 -14.91
N LEU A 139 31.19 15.90 -15.94
CA LEU A 139 29.73 15.92 -15.85
C LEU A 139 29.21 14.52 -16.12
N PHE A 140 28.35 14.03 -15.25
CA PHE A 140 27.63 12.77 -15.41
C PHE A 140 26.14 13.04 -15.50
N VAL A 141 25.46 12.42 -16.47
CA VAL A 141 24.01 12.50 -16.64
C VAL A 141 23.45 11.09 -16.85
N SER A 142 22.42 10.75 -16.07
CA SER A 142 21.65 9.52 -16.18
C SER A 142 20.16 9.86 -16.18
N ASP A 143 19.43 9.46 -17.21
CA ASP A 143 17.96 9.53 -17.27
C ASP A 143 17.37 8.14 -17.62
N GLU A 144 16.07 8.06 -17.91
CA GLU A 144 15.43 6.78 -18.25
C GLU A 144 15.92 6.20 -19.58
N ASP A 145 16.43 7.03 -20.48
CA ASP A 145 16.78 6.67 -21.84
C ASP A 145 18.28 6.40 -22.02
N GLN A 146 19.15 7.09 -21.27
CA GLN A 146 20.59 7.09 -21.52
C GLN A 146 21.48 7.49 -20.33
N GLN A 147 22.76 7.08 -20.43
CA GLN A 147 23.85 7.45 -19.51
C GLN A 147 25.05 7.93 -20.31
N PHE A 148 25.55 9.12 -19.98
CA PHE A 148 26.74 9.67 -20.61
C PHE A 148 27.55 10.54 -19.66
N GLU A 149 28.84 10.64 -19.98
CA GLU A 149 29.80 11.48 -19.27
C GLU A 149 30.43 12.49 -20.22
N VAL A 150 30.64 13.69 -19.73
CA VAL A 150 31.38 14.73 -20.43
C VAL A 150 32.59 15.12 -19.59
N HIS A 151 33.78 14.89 -20.14
CA HIS A 151 35.06 15.16 -19.48
C HIS A 151 35.79 16.33 -20.14
N LYS A 152 36.47 17.15 -19.34
CA LYS A 152 37.48 18.11 -19.77
C LYS A 152 38.80 17.77 -19.09
N ASP A 153 39.78 17.35 -19.88
CA ASP A 153 41.12 17.04 -19.37
C ASP A 153 41.93 18.32 -19.08
N LYS A 154 42.92 18.20 -18.19
CA LYS A 154 43.81 19.32 -17.83
C LYS A 154 44.59 19.80 -19.04
N ASN A 155 44.72 21.11 -19.22
CA ASN A 155 45.38 21.75 -20.36
C ASN A 155 44.73 21.42 -21.72
N SER A 156 43.51 20.87 -21.72
CA SER A 156 42.75 20.60 -22.93
C SER A 156 41.56 21.57 -23.02
N MET A 157 41.37 22.15 -24.19
CA MET A 157 40.13 22.89 -24.51
C MET A 157 39.03 21.98 -25.07
N ALA A 158 39.29 20.67 -25.15
CA ALA A 158 38.38 19.66 -25.69
C ALA A 158 37.51 19.04 -24.61
N LEU A 159 36.21 18.91 -24.89
CA LEU A 159 35.32 18.01 -24.18
C LEU A 159 35.30 16.62 -24.80
N ARG A 160 35.60 15.58 -24.01
CA ARG A 160 35.44 14.18 -24.39
C ARG A 160 34.08 13.67 -23.90
N LEU A 161 33.23 13.23 -24.82
CA LEU A 161 32.00 12.49 -24.51
C LEU A 161 32.31 11.00 -24.38
N VAL A 162 31.87 10.38 -23.30
CA VAL A 162 31.88 8.93 -23.10
C VAL A 162 30.43 8.49 -22.96
N VAL A 163 29.91 7.80 -23.97
CA VAL A 163 28.55 7.24 -23.96
C VAL A 163 28.66 5.78 -23.56
N ALA A 164 27.96 5.38 -22.49
CA ALA A 164 27.91 3.98 -22.07
C ALA A 164 26.80 3.25 -22.85
N PRO A 165 27.11 2.26 -23.70
CA PRO A 165 26.09 1.39 -24.27
C PRO A 165 25.55 0.48 -23.16
N GLN A 166 24.31 0.69 -22.72
CA GLN A 166 23.46 -0.15 -21.85
C GLN A 166 24.11 -1.18 -20.89
N LYS A 167 23.75 -1.05 -19.59
CA LYS A 167 23.82 -2.04 -18.49
C LYS A 167 25.01 -3.01 -18.54
N VAL A 168 26.13 -2.57 -17.96
CA VAL A 168 27.32 -3.39 -17.69
C VAL A 168 26.94 -4.59 -16.80
N ARG A 169 27.37 -5.81 -17.19
CA ARG A 169 27.02 -7.08 -16.52
C ARG A 169 27.98 -7.42 -15.39
N ALA A 170 27.45 -7.84 -14.24
CA ALA A 170 28.16 -8.59 -13.22
C ALA A 170 27.34 -9.81 -12.75
N LEU A 171 28.00 -10.93 -12.45
CA LEU A 171 27.43 -12.12 -11.83
C LEU A 171 27.84 -12.13 -10.36
N CYS A 172 26.87 -12.27 -9.46
CA CYS A 172 27.07 -12.23 -8.01
C CYS A 172 26.98 -13.63 -7.39
N HIS A 173 27.86 -13.93 -6.42
CA HIS A 173 27.77 -15.10 -5.53
C HIS A 173 27.83 -14.62 -4.08
N THR A 174 26.93 -15.11 -3.22
CA THR A 174 26.96 -14.95 -1.77
C THR A 174 26.84 -16.31 -1.07
N ASP A 175 27.42 -16.40 0.12
CA ASP A 175 27.20 -17.44 1.14
C ASP A 175 27.00 -16.66 2.45
N ASP A 176 25.77 -16.28 2.79
CA ASP A 176 25.46 -15.53 4.02
C ASP A 176 24.61 -16.39 4.99
N ASP A 177 25.27 -17.23 5.77
CA ASP A 177 24.68 -17.89 6.96
C ASP A 177 25.23 -17.20 8.23
N GLU A 178 24.54 -16.19 8.78
CA GLU A 178 24.61 -15.90 10.23
C GLU A 178 23.40 -15.05 10.73
N GLU A 179 22.70 -15.56 11.74
CA GLU A 179 21.53 -14.95 12.41
C GLU A 179 21.92 -13.73 13.27
N MET A 180 21.26 -12.58 13.05
CA MET A 180 21.27 -11.45 14.00
C MET A 180 19.88 -11.33 14.65
N ARG A 181 19.86 -11.45 16.00
CA ARG A 181 18.66 -11.38 16.85
C ARG A 181 18.15 -9.95 17.01
N GLU A 182 16.84 -9.79 16.99
CA GLU A 182 16.13 -8.56 17.37
C GLU A 182 16.55 -8.12 18.79
N HIS A 183 16.99 -6.87 18.94
CA HIS A 183 17.13 -6.20 20.23
C HIS A 183 16.51 -4.81 20.15
N HIS A 184 15.53 -4.58 21.03
CA HIS A 184 14.91 -3.28 21.29
C HIS A 184 15.96 -2.25 21.70
N GLN A 185 16.06 -1.12 20.99
CA GLN A 185 16.87 0.03 21.41
C GLN A 185 16.23 1.37 21.03
N GLU A 186 16.50 2.37 21.88
CA GLU A 186 15.87 3.69 21.98
C GLU A 186 16.20 4.64 20.82
N GLN A 187 15.22 5.47 20.43
CA GLN A 187 15.24 6.34 19.25
C GLN A 187 16.03 7.64 19.46
N ARG A 188 16.82 8.05 18.44
CA ARG A 188 17.41 9.39 18.31
C ARG A 188 16.46 10.35 17.59
N ASN A 189 16.65 11.65 17.85
CA ASN A 189 15.84 12.73 17.32
C ASN A 189 16.75 13.92 16.99
N SER A 190 17.41 13.94 15.82
CA SER A 190 18.09 15.15 15.32
C SER A 190 18.30 15.11 13.81
N TYR A 191 17.66 16.06 13.10
CA TYR A 191 17.75 16.32 11.66
C TYR A 191 19.08 16.96 11.21
N ALA A 192 20.19 16.78 11.95
CA ALA A 192 21.45 17.52 11.76
C ALA A 192 22.70 16.63 11.80
N ASP A 193 22.59 15.33 11.49
CA ASP A 193 23.74 14.42 11.37
C ASP A 193 23.99 14.06 9.89
N CYS A 194 25.22 13.66 9.57
CA CYS A 194 25.65 13.16 8.27
C CYS A 194 26.65 12.02 8.45
N LEU A 195 26.79 11.17 7.44
CA LEU A 195 27.73 10.05 7.46
C LEU A 195 29.15 10.52 7.11
N GLU A 196 30.05 10.52 8.08
CA GLU A 196 31.47 10.79 7.84
C GLU A 196 32.23 9.57 7.35
N LEU A 197 32.82 9.70 6.16
CA LEU A 197 33.64 8.66 5.52
C LEU A 197 35.14 8.87 5.72
N TYR A 198 35.82 7.79 6.09
CA TYR A 198 37.25 7.58 5.89
C TYR A 198 37.45 6.77 4.60
N VAL A 199 38.08 7.35 3.59
CA VAL A 199 38.30 6.70 2.29
C VAL A 199 39.77 6.33 2.13
N GLU A 200 40.06 5.09 1.79
CA GLU A 200 41.41 4.59 1.54
C GLU A 200 41.55 4.16 0.09
N CYS A 201 42.53 4.70 -0.65
CA CYS A 201 42.86 4.26 -2.00
C CYS A 201 44.09 3.36 -1.95
N ASP A 202 43.97 2.11 -2.40
CA ASP A 202 45.07 1.15 -2.40
C ASP A 202 46.14 1.48 -3.45
N TYR A 203 47.29 0.79 -3.36
CA TYR A 203 48.44 1.08 -4.22
C TYR A 203 48.13 0.74 -5.69
N SER A 204 47.30 -0.27 -5.94
CA SER A 204 46.86 -0.63 -7.29
C SER A 204 46.07 0.52 -7.93
N SER A 205 45.14 1.11 -7.18
CA SER A 205 44.33 2.24 -7.63
C SER A 205 45.19 3.47 -7.93
N TYR A 206 46.22 3.72 -7.13
CA TYR A 206 47.20 4.78 -7.40
C TYR A 206 47.98 4.55 -8.71
N LEU A 207 48.42 3.31 -8.96
CA LEU A 207 49.12 2.93 -10.19
C LEU A 207 48.21 3.10 -11.42
N ASP A 208 46.96 2.65 -11.33
CA ASP A 208 45.98 2.73 -12.43
C ASP A 208 45.55 4.17 -12.73
N ASN A 209 45.63 5.06 -11.75
CA ASN A 209 45.50 6.50 -11.94
C ASN A 209 46.80 7.16 -12.49
N GLY A 210 47.71 6.35 -13.03
CA GLY A 210 48.93 6.81 -13.68
C GLY A 210 50.06 7.17 -12.72
N SER A 211 50.09 6.57 -11.52
CA SER A 211 51.02 6.94 -10.44
C SER A 211 50.97 8.44 -10.10
N SER A 212 49.76 9.01 -10.10
CA SER A 212 49.53 10.45 -9.92
C SER A 212 48.57 10.69 -8.78
N THR A 213 49.07 11.36 -7.74
CA THR A 213 48.27 11.77 -6.58
C THR A 213 47.10 12.67 -6.98
N PRO A 214 47.28 13.74 -7.79
CA PRO A 214 46.15 14.57 -8.24
C PRO A 214 45.10 13.81 -9.06
N ASN A 215 45.52 12.83 -9.87
CA ASN A 215 44.58 12.01 -10.63
C ASN A 215 43.78 11.10 -9.69
N THR A 216 44.45 10.47 -8.72
CA THR A 216 43.81 9.60 -7.71
C THR A 216 42.83 10.39 -6.84
N GLN A 217 43.19 11.62 -6.45
CA GLN A 217 42.33 12.58 -5.75
C GLN A 217 41.06 12.88 -6.55
N SER A 218 41.23 13.27 -7.82
CA SER A 218 40.11 13.64 -8.68
C SER A 218 39.20 12.45 -8.96
N TRP A 219 39.78 11.27 -9.21
CA TRP A 219 39.03 10.03 -9.43
C TRP A 219 38.14 9.67 -8.24
N MET A 220 38.71 9.64 -7.02
CA MET A 220 37.97 9.35 -5.79
C MET A 220 36.90 10.41 -5.51
N THR A 221 37.23 11.70 -5.65
CA THR A 221 36.30 12.82 -5.44
C THR A 221 35.10 12.69 -6.38
N ASN A 222 35.36 12.39 -7.65
CA ASN A 222 34.31 12.20 -8.64
C ASN A 222 33.39 11.02 -8.26
N ILE A 223 33.94 9.86 -7.88
CA ILE A 223 33.13 8.70 -7.44
C ILE A 223 32.25 9.08 -6.25
N PHE A 224 32.84 9.62 -5.18
CA PHE A 224 32.10 9.90 -3.95
C PHE A 224 31.13 11.08 -4.08
N SER A 225 31.34 12.01 -5.03
CA SER A 225 30.34 13.04 -5.34
C SER A 225 29.03 12.44 -5.89
N ASN A 226 29.14 11.41 -6.72
CA ASN A 226 27.99 10.68 -7.26
C ASN A 226 27.32 9.83 -6.19
N VAL A 227 28.10 9.09 -5.42
CA VAL A 227 27.61 8.29 -4.29
C VAL A 227 26.89 9.19 -3.29
N ALA A 228 27.51 10.30 -2.86
CA ALA A 228 26.88 11.23 -1.92
C ALA A 228 25.57 11.81 -2.46
N THR A 229 25.46 12.06 -3.77
CA THR A 229 24.21 12.52 -4.39
C THR A 229 23.12 11.45 -4.32
N ILE A 230 23.42 10.20 -4.69
CA ILE A 230 22.46 9.07 -4.64
C ILE A 230 21.91 8.87 -3.23
N TYR A 231 22.75 8.97 -2.20
CA TYR A 231 22.31 8.84 -0.81
C TYR A 231 21.55 10.06 -0.28
N ASN A 232 21.93 11.25 -0.73
CA ASN A 232 21.21 12.49 -0.39
C ASN A 232 19.77 12.50 -0.89
N ASP A 233 19.47 11.88 -2.03
CA ASP A 233 18.10 11.75 -2.55
C ASP A 233 17.17 10.99 -1.60
N TYR A 234 17.73 10.21 -0.67
CA TYR A 234 17.02 9.51 0.41
C TYR A 234 17.22 10.14 1.79
N ASN A 235 17.66 11.40 1.84
CA ASN A 235 17.94 12.15 3.07
C ASN A 235 19.01 11.49 3.97
N VAL A 236 19.99 10.81 3.36
CA VAL A 236 21.18 10.30 4.06
C VAL A 236 22.40 11.09 3.57
N PRO A 237 22.71 12.25 4.18
CA PRO A 237 23.83 13.07 3.74
C PRO A 237 25.16 12.38 4.03
N ILE A 238 26.07 12.37 3.05
CA ILE A 238 27.41 11.78 3.13
C ILE A 238 28.45 12.88 2.96
N ILE A 239 29.49 12.86 3.80
CA ILE A 239 30.71 13.66 3.64
C ILE A 239 31.97 12.81 3.80
N VAL A 240 33.07 13.24 3.19
CA VAL A 240 34.39 12.61 3.33
C VAL A 240 35.23 13.44 4.30
N SER A 241 35.61 12.86 5.43
CA SER A 241 36.39 13.55 6.48
C SER A 241 37.84 13.10 6.56
N GLN A 242 38.21 12.01 5.89
CA GLN A 242 39.61 11.64 5.76
C GLN A 242 39.83 10.80 4.52
N VAL A 243 40.96 11.04 3.84
CA VAL A 243 41.39 10.27 2.68
C VAL A 243 42.82 9.80 2.91
N PHE A 244 43.07 8.51 2.68
CA PHE A 244 44.41 7.93 2.75
C PHE A 244 44.77 7.31 1.40
N ILE A 245 45.89 7.69 0.81
CA ILE A 245 46.33 7.18 -0.49
C ILE A 245 47.65 6.41 -0.32
N TRP A 246 47.65 5.14 -0.69
CA TRP A 246 48.87 4.36 -0.81
C TRP A 246 49.64 4.75 -2.06
N ASN A 247 50.65 5.60 -1.94
CA ASN A 247 51.63 5.90 -2.99
C ASN A 247 52.85 4.95 -2.97
N THR A 248 52.85 3.99 -2.03
CA THR A 248 53.83 2.92 -1.88
C THR A 248 53.11 1.59 -1.66
N ASN A 249 53.83 0.46 -1.69
CA ASN A 249 53.26 -0.87 -1.41
C ASN A 249 52.39 -0.85 -0.13
N ASP A 250 51.16 -1.32 -0.28
CA ASP A 250 50.14 -1.37 0.76
C ASP A 250 50.14 -2.70 1.52
N VAL A 251 49.39 -2.75 2.63
CA VAL A 251 49.18 -3.98 3.42
C VAL A 251 48.28 -5.01 2.71
N TYR A 252 47.69 -4.65 1.57
CA TYR A 252 46.80 -5.48 0.75
C TYR A 252 47.53 -6.23 -0.36
N THR A 253 48.84 -6.01 -0.53
CA THR A 253 49.63 -6.57 -1.64
C THR A 253 49.74 -8.09 -1.54
N ALA A 254 49.68 -8.66 -0.32
CA ALA A 254 49.71 -10.11 -0.09
C ALA A 254 48.31 -10.77 -0.11
N ALA A 255 47.23 -10.00 -0.28
CA ALA A 255 45.89 -10.57 -0.35
C ALA A 255 45.71 -11.39 -1.63
N THR A 256 45.16 -12.59 -1.51
CA THR A 256 44.92 -13.52 -2.63
C THR A 256 43.43 -13.64 -3.00
N GLY A 257 42.58 -12.86 -2.31
CA GLY A 257 41.13 -12.82 -2.51
C GLY A 257 40.45 -11.89 -1.48
N VAL A 258 39.16 -11.60 -1.69
CA VAL A 258 38.41 -10.57 -0.94
C VAL A 258 38.44 -10.76 0.57
N SER A 259 38.24 -11.98 1.06
CA SER A 259 38.26 -12.26 2.50
C SER A 259 39.59 -11.90 3.17
N SER A 260 40.71 -12.10 2.46
CA SER A 260 42.05 -11.75 2.96
C SER A 260 42.32 -10.25 2.88
N MET A 261 41.87 -9.58 1.81
CA MET A 261 41.97 -8.12 1.66
C MET A 261 41.13 -7.38 2.71
N ARG A 262 39.89 -7.84 2.92
CA ARG A 262 39.02 -7.37 4.00
C ARG A 262 39.68 -7.46 5.35
N THR A 263 40.18 -8.64 5.70
CA THR A 263 40.78 -8.87 7.01
C THR A 263 41.95 -7.90 7.24
N ALA A 264 42.77 -7.67 6.21
CA ALA A 264 43.82 -6.67 6.25
C ALA A 264 43.29 -5.23 6.41
N PHE A 265 42.19 -4.86 5.74
CA PHE A 265 41.57 -3.53 5.85
C PHE A 265 41.01 -3.28 7.25
N VAL A 266 40.24 -4.23 7.77
CA VAL A 266 39.67 -4.18 9.13
C VAL A 266 40.77 -4.06 10.18
N ASN A 267 41.80 -4.91 10.11
CA ASN A 267 42.93 -4.85 11.05
C ASN A 267 43.64 -3.50 11.00
N ARG A 268 43.73 -2.88 9.81
CA ARG A 268 44.31 -1.55 9.65
C ARG A 268 43.42 -0.48 10.32
N LEU A 269 42.12 -0.48 10.06
CA LEU A 269 41.18 0.48 10.65
C LEU A 269 41.19 0.41 12.20
N ILE A 270 41.25 -0.81 12.76
CA ILE A 270 41.42 -1.03 14.20
C ILE A 270 42.75 -0.44 14.69
N SER A 271 43.85 -0.67 13.96
CA SER A 271 45.18 -0.21 14.36
C SER A 271 45.32 1.32 14.41
N ILE A 272 44.58 2.05 13.56
CA ILE A 272 44.58 3.52 13.54
C ILE A 272 43.54 4.13 14.50
N GLY A 273 42.78 3.31 15.23
CA GLY A 273 41.79 3.77 16.19
C GLY A 273 40.63 4.55 15.55
N LEU A 274 40.17 4.12 14.36
CA LEU A 274 39.04 4.76 13.68
C LEU A 274 37.75 4.55 14.50
N SER A 275 37.31 5.58 15.22
CA SER A 275 36.11 5.54 16.08
C SER A 275 35.07 6.53 15.55
N GLY A 276 33.82 6.09 15.41
CA GLY A 276 32.66 6.89 14.94
C GLY A 276 32.52 7.12 13.42
N LYS A 277 33.49 6.69 12.59
CA LYS A 277 33.48 6.92 11.13
C LYS A 277 33.23 5.62 10.33
N VAL A 278 32.76 5.75 9.09
CA VAL A 278 32.68 4.61 8.15
C VAL A 278 33.92 4.57 7.26
N GLY A 279 34.65 3.45 7.30
CA GLY A 279 35.79 3.21 6.42
C GLY A 279 35.37 2.67 5.06
N TYR A 280 36.03 3.10 3.99
CA TYR A 280 35.80 2.58 2.64
C TYR A 280 37.13 2.43 1.89
N LEU A 281 37.46 1.22 1.43
CA LEU A 281 38.64 0.93 0.60
C LEU A 281 38.26 0.96 -0.88
N LEU A 282 38.83 1.88 -1.64
CA LEU A 282 38.85 1.83 -3.11
C LEU A 282 40.05 1.00 -3.58
N SER A 283 39.77 -0.05 -4.33
CA SER A 283 40.77 -0.91 -4.96
C SER A 283 40.38 -1.18 -6.41
N THR A 284 41.38 -1.25 -7.29
CA THR A 284 41.24 -1.68 -8.69
C THR A 284 41.73 -3.11 -8.93
N LYS A 285 42.16 -3.83 -7.87
CA LYS A 285 42.63 -5.21 -8.02
C LYS A 285 41.50 -6.11 -8.53
N ASP A 286 41.86 -7.08 -9.37
CA ASP A 286 40.92 -7.98 -10.08
C ASP A 286 39.96 -8.75 -9.18
N PHE A 287 40.22 -8.84 -7.87
CA PHE A 287 39.31 -9.46 -6.91
C PHE A 287 38.50 -8.49 -6.05
N ALA A 288 38.72 -7.18 -6.06
CA ALA A 288 38.07 -6.26 -5.11
C ALA A 288 37.62 -4.95 -5.77
N GLY A 289 36.34 -4.89 -6.17
CA GLY A 289 35.69 -3.69 -6.69
C GLY A 289 35.23 -2.72 -5.60
N GLY A 290 36.15 -2.32 -4.73
CA GLY A 290 35.86 -1.54 -3.52
C GLY A 290 35.38 -2.41 -2.36
N ILE A 291 35.97 -2.25 -1.18
CA ILE A 291 35.57 -2.94 0.05
C ILE A 291 35.13 -1.86 1.04
N SER A 292 33.84 -1.79 1.34
CA SER A 292 33.30 -0.92 2.38
C SER A 292 33.42 -1.59 3.75
N TYR A 293 33.75 -0.84 4.79
CA TYR A 293 33.76 -1.32 6.16
C TYR A 293 33.45 -0.20 7.17
N GLY A 294 32.24 -0.22 7.73
CA GLY A 294 31.84 0.66 8.82
C GLY A 294 31.97 0.00 10.19
N ILE A 295 31.90 0.82 11.23
CA ILE A 295 31.60 0.36 12.58
C ILE A 295 30.15 -0.17 12.52
N GLY A 296 29.99 -1.49 12.65
CA GLY A 296 28.82 -2.25 12.18
C GLY A 296 27.46 -1.63 12.50
N GLY A 297 26.61 -1.59 11.46
CA GLY A 297 25.17 -1.32 11.52
C GLY A 297 24.80 -0.26 12.54
N PHE A 298 25.29 0.97 12.35
CA PHE A 298 25.22 2.02 13.35
C PHE A 298 25.57 1.54 14.77
N CYS A 299 26.80 1.84 15.19
CA CYS A 299 27.01 2.30 16.56
C CYS A 299 27.04 1.25 17.67
N ASN A 300 27.70 0.10 17.46
CA ASN A 300 27.95 -0.87 18.54
C ASN A 300 29.46 -1.09 18.80
N PRO A 301 29.93 -1.28 20.07
CA PRO A 301 31.30 -1.67 20.35
C PRO A 301 31.51 -3.18 20.12
N ILE A 302 32.45 -3.53 19.22
CA ILE A 302 33.26 -4.79 19.13
C ILE A 302 32.57 -6.13 19.49
N THR A 303 32.33 -7.02 18.49
CA THR A 303 32.71 -8.47 18.45
C THR A 303 32.00 -9.31 17.38
N THR A 304 30.95 -8.82 16.72
CA THR A 304 30.22 -9.55 15.65
C THR A 304 30.20 -8.76 14.34
N TYR A 305 30.66 -9.38 13.27
CA TYR A 305 30.86 -8.77 11.95
C TYR A 305 29.72 -9.20 11.02
N PRO A 306 28.77 -8.33 10.61
CA PRO A 306 27.98 -8.64 9.43
C PRO A 306 28.96 -8.78 8.26
N GLY A 307 29.00 -9.97 7.65
CA GLY A 307 29.98 -10.32 6.62
C GLY A 307 29.87 -9.38 5.40
N PRO A 308 30.98 -8.97 4.77
CA PRO A 308 30.92 -8.29 3.49
C PRO A 308 30.94 -9.31 2.35
N ALA A 309 30.13 -9.00 1.33
CA ALA A 309 30.10 -9.70 0.07
C ALA A 309 31.26 -9.25 -0.84
N ALA A 310 31.67 -10.15 -1.73
CA ALA A 310 32.63 -9.91 -2.79
C ALA A 310 31.89 -9.95 -4.12
N LEU A 311 31.94 -8.89 -4.93
CA LEU A 311 31.50 -8.98 -6.33
C LEU A 311 32.69 -8.83 -7.27
N THR A 312 33.27 -9.98 -7.62
CA THR A 312 34.11 -10.12 -8.81
C THR A 312 33.25 -10.47 -10.02
N CYS A 313 33.11 -9.50 -10.92
CA CYS A 313 33.04 -9.77 -12.35
C CYS A 313 33.81 -8.67 -13.09
N GLY A 314 35.09 -8.93 -13.33
CA GLY A 314 35.91 -8.31 -14.37
C GLY A 314 35.94 -6.78 -14.44
N MET A 315 36.81 -6.14 -13.67
CA MET A 315 37.43 -4.86 -14.10
C MET A 315 38.45 -5.11 -15.24
N ALA A 316 38.08 -5.88 -16.25
CA ALA A 316 38.89 -6.03 -17.45
C ALA A 316 38.59 -4.86 -18.39
N GLY A 317 39.13 -3.68 -18.09
CA GLY A 317 39.07 -2.56 -19.04
C GLY A 317 39.31 -1.18 -18.43
N SER A 318 40.52 -0.66 -18.68
CA SER A 318 40.91 0.76 -18.66
C SER A 318 39.77 1.79 -18.51
N ILE A 319 39.70 2.58 -17.43
CA ILE A 319 39.05 3.91 -17.29
C ILE A 319 37.58 4.06 -17.80
N MET A 320 36.99 3.05 -18.46
CA MET A 320 35.75 3.11 -19.25
C MET A 320 34.53 2.55 -18.50
N ASN A 321 34.68 2.20 -17.22
CA ASN A 321 33.61 1.64 -16.39
C ASN A 321 33.25 2.55 -15.20
N TYR A 322 33.34 3.87 -15.37
CA TYR A 322 33.03 4.84 -14.31
C TYR A 322 31.60 4.75 -13.74
N PRO A 323 30.52 4.53 -14.54
CA PRO A 323 29.17 4.32 -14.01
C PRO A 323 29.05 3.04 -13.19
N TYR A 324 29.79 2.00 -13.58
CA TYR A 324 29.86 0.73 -12.85
C TYR A 324 30.54 0.89 -11.47
N ASN A 325 31.58 1.73 -11.39
CA ASN A 325 32.22 2.04 -10.11
C ASN A 325 31.27 2.79 -9.16
N ILE A 326 30.48 3.74 -9.67
CA ILE A 326 29.48 4.45 -8.85
C ILE A 326 28.43 3.47 -8.30
N GLN A 327 27.93 2.57 -9.14
CA GLN A 327 26.94 1.55 -8.74
C GLN A 327 27.49 0.65 -7.65
N ASN A 328 28.69 0.10 -7.84
CA ASN A 328 29.30 -0.80 -6.86
C ASN A 328 29.59 -0.08 -5.55
N VAL A 329 30.14 1.13 -5.60
CA VAL A 329 30.45 1.89 -4.37
C VAL A 329 29.17 2.23 -3.60
N SER A 330 28.11 2.62 -4.31
CA SER A 330 26.80 2.88 -3.70
C SER A 330 26.17 1.60 -3.14
N HIS A 331 26.31 0.48 -3.83
CA HIS A 331 25.81 -0.82 -3.40
C HIS A 331 26.49 -1.30 -2.10
N GLU A 332 27.83 -1.33 -2.09
CA GLU A 332 28.59 -1.85 -0.96
C GLU A 332 28.49 -0.94 0.28
N LEU A 333 28.39 0.38 0.08
CA LEU A 333 28.11 1.28 1.19
C LEU A 333 26.71 1.01 1.80
N GLY A 334 25.76 0.57 0.99
CA GLY A 334 24.41 0.23 1.45
C GLY A 334 24.41 -0.95 2.42
N HIS A 335 25.23 -1.97 2.16
CA HIS A 335 25.41 -3.09 3.10
C HIS A 335 25.96 -2.65 4.45
N VAL A 336 26.93 -1.73 4.47
CA VAL A 336 27.48 -1.17 5.71
C VAL A 336 26.42 -0.44 6.52
N LEU A 337 25.45 0.18 5.85
CA LEU A 337 24.33 0.89 6.46
C LEU A 337 23.14 -0.02 6.78
N GLY A 338 23.37 -1.34 6.79
CA GLY A 338 22.40 -2.33 7.22
C GLY A 338 21.37 -2.69 6.16
N LEU A 339 21.66 -2.55 4.88
CA LEU A 339 20.83 -3.12 3.82
C LEU A 339 21.27 -4.57 3.50
N ARG A 340 20.33 -5.50 3.35
CA ARG A 340 20.62 -6.88 2.87
C ARG A 340 20.39 -7.00 1.36
N HIS A 341 20.98 -8.04 0.76
CA HIS A 341 20.54 -8.52 -0.55
C HIS A 341 19.08 -8.99 -0.48
N THR A 342 18.37 -8.86 -1.58
CA THR A 342 16.93 -9.10 -1.72
C THR A 342 16.57 -10.50 -2.22
N HIS A 343 17.56 -11.38 -2.28
CA HIS A 343 17.36 -12.82 -2.50
C HIS A 343 16.82 -13.52 -1.23
N ALA A 344 16.79 -12.84 -0.08
CA ALA A 344 16.17 -13.32 1.15
C ALA A 344 14.74 -12.77 1.31
N CYS A 345 13.90 -13.47 2.09
CA CYS A 345 12.55 -13.04 2.43
C CYS A 345 12.54 -11.64 3.09
N VAL A 346 11.61 -10.76 2.72
CA VAL A 346 11.61 -9.37 3.25
C VAL A 346 11.33 -9.31 4.75
N TRP A 347 11.89 -8.25 5.31
CA TRP A 347 11.92 -7.74 6.67
C TRP A 347 10.58 -7.14 7.17
N ASN A 348 9.48 -7.32 6.45
CA ASN A 348 8.16 -6.79 6.83
C ASN A 348 7.36 -7.73 7.75
N GLY A 349 8.02 -8.73 8.33
CA GLY A 349 7.37 -9.74 9.19
C GLY A 349 6.44 -10.71 8.45
N VAL A 350 6.30 -10.61 7.11
CA VAL A 350 5.40 -11.47 6.31
C VAL A 350 6.12 -12.27 5.20
N ASN A 351 7.45 -12.36 5.23
CA ASN A 351 8.23 -13.25 4.34
C ASN A 351 7.82 -13.17 2.86
N THR A 352 7.78 -11.97 2.28
CA THR A 352 7.41 -11.77 0.87
C THR A 352 8.64 -11.85 -0.04
N GLN A 353 8.42 -12.17 -1.32
CA GLN A 353 9.49 -12.24 -2.34
C GLN A 353 9.69 -10.86 -3.00
N ILE A 354 10.93 -10.36 -3.09
CA ILE A 354 11.27 -9.12 -3.81
C ILE A 354 11.77 -9.45 -5.22
N ASP A 355 12.68 -10.42 -5.37
CA ASP A 355 13.20 -10.86 -6.67
C ASP A 355 13.29 -12.40 -6.78
N ASP A 356 13.67 -12.93 -7.95
CA ASP A 356 13.93 -14.37 -8.16
C ASP A 356 15.42 -14.73 -8.31
N CYS A 357 16.31 -13.78 -8.03
CA CYS A 357 17.70 -13.84 -8.48
C CYS A 357 18.53 -14.89 -7.74
N GLY A 358 18.28 -15.06 -6.43
CA GLY A 358 18.84 -16.17 -5.66
C GLY A 358 18.42 -17.54 -6.20
N ASN A 359 17.17 -17.67 -6.67
CA ASN A 359 16.64 -18.92 -7.24
C ASN A 359 17.19 -19.21 -8.64
N VAL A 360 17.31 -18.19 -9.50
CA VAL A 360 17.89 -18.34 -10.85
C VAL A 360 19.37 -18.73 -10.78
N ILE A 361 20.15 -18.13 -9.88
CA ILE A 361 21.57 -18.48 -9.72
C ILE A 361 21.72 -19.88 -9.10
N ALA A 362 20.97 -20.20 -8.05
CA ALA A 362 20.96 -21.53 -7.43
C ALA A 362 20.65 -22.65 -8.44
N ALA A 363 19.68 -22.44 -9.34
CA ALA A 363 19.37 -23.36 -10.43
C ALA A 363 20.53 -23.50 -11.44
N ASN A 364 21.26 -22.42 -11.73
CA ASN A 364 22.36 -22.41 -12.70
C ASN A 364 23.69 -22.94 -12.13
N THR A 365 23.93 -22.83 -10.82
CA THR A 365 25.19 -23.23 -10.18
C THR A 365 25.09 -24.41 -9.23
N GLY A 366 23.88 -24.98 -9.04
CA GLY A 366 23.63 -26.12 -8.16
C GLY A 366 23.74 -25.80 -6.66
N LYS A 367 23.67 -24.52 -6.29
CA LYS A 367 23.62 -24.07 -4.89
C LYS A 367 22.19 -24.13 -4.34
N THR A 368 22.03 -24.07 -3.02
CA THR A 368 20.71 -23.92 -2.38
C THR A 368 20.21 -22.48 -2.59
N PRO A 369 18.95 -22.25 -2.99
CA PRO A 369 18.44 -20.90 -3.12
C PRO A 369 18.29 -20.19 -1.76
N GLU A 370 18.94 -19.03 -1.61
CA GLU A 370 18.57 -18.06 -0.58
C GLU A 370 17.09 -17.68 -0.76
N GLY A 371 16.31 -17.67 0.32
CA GLY A 371 14.89 -17.28 0.28
C GLY A 371 13.91 -18.31 -0.31
N SER A 372 14.32 -19.56 -0.55
CA SER A 372 13.42 -20.62 -1.08
C SER A 372 12.09 -20.78 -0.33
N ASN A 373 12.06 -20.49 0.97
CA ASN A 373 10.86 -20.61 1.82
C ASN A 373 9.78 -19.55 1.54
N CYS A 374 10.10 -18.45 0.88
CA CYS A 374 9.16 -17.39 0.50
C CYS A 374 9.03 -17.21 -1.02
N PHE A 375 9.76 -18.00 -1.81
CA PHE A 375 9.69 -17.94 -3.27
C PHE A 375 8.35 -18.47 -3.79
N ASN A 376 7.65 -17.66 -4.58
CA ASN A 376 6.42 -18.05 -5.27
C ASN A 376 6.51 -17.64 -6.75
N ALA A 377 6.69 -18.63 -7.64
CA ALA A 377 6.77 -18.43 -9.09
C ALA A 377 5.52 -17.77 -9.72
N SER A 378 4.41 -17.69 -8.98
CA SER A 378 3.16 -17.04 -9.41
C SER A 378 3.04 -15.58 -8.96
N SER A 379 3.94 -15.10 -8.10
CA SER A 379 3.92 -13.71 -7.61
C SER A 379 4.79 -12.82 -8.50
N PRO A 380 4.35 -11.58 -8.82
CA PRO A 380 5.15 -10.64 -9.58
C PRO A 380 6.37 -10.19 -8.76
N ILE A 381 7.55 -10.20 -9.40
CA ILE A 381 8.79 -9.62 -8.87
C ILE A 381 8.58 -8.11 -8.67
N LEU A 382 8.96 -7.59 -7.49
CA LEU A 382 8.78 -6.20 -7.13
C LEU A 382 10.14 -5.49 -7.00
N PRO A 383 10.38 -4.40 -7.74
CA PRO A 383 9.48 -3.77 -8.72
C PRO A 383 9.49 -4.49 -10.08
N GLY A 384 8.42 -4.31 -10.85
CA GLY A 384 8.41 -4.66 -12.27
C GLY A 384 9.34 -3.77 -13.11
N ALA A 385 9.89 -4.33 -14.19
CA ALA A 385 10.69 -3.78 -15.31
C ALA A 385 11.83 -2.75 -15.06
N ASN A 386 11.77 -1.90 -14.04
CA ASN A 386 12.67 -0.77 -13.79
C ASN A 386 13.30 -0.86 -12.40
N GLY A 387 13.82 -2.04 -12.03
CA GLY A 387 14.15 -2.47 -10.67
C GLY A 387 14.94 -1.47 -9.80
N THR A 388 14.69 -1.58 -8.49
CA THR A 388 15.15 -0.68 -7.43
C THR A 388 15.60 -1.49 -6.20
N ILE A 389 16.60 -2.33 -6.41
CA ILE A 389 16.90 -3.40 -5.48
C ILE A 389 18.41 -3.43 -5.20
N MET A 390 18.80 -3.70 -3.96
CA MET A 390 20.17 -4.04 -3.53
C MET A 390 20.62 -5.43 -4.02
N SER A 391 20.15 -5.89 -5.18
CA SER A 391 20.61 -7.10 -5.85
C SER A 391 20.92 -6.79 -7.30
N PHE A 392 22.09 -7.23 -7.75
CA PHE A 392 22.48 -7.11 -9.14
C PHE A 392 22.18 -8.45 -9.82
N CYS A 393 21.15 -8.48 -10.66
CA CYS A 393 20.70 -9.72 -11.27
C CYS A 393 20.87 -9.69 -12.78
N SER A 394 22.05 -10.11 -13.25
CA SER A 394 22.38 -10.11 -14.68
C SER A 394 21.50 -11.03 -15.54
N ASN A 395 20.73 -11.94 -14.93
CA ASN A 395 19.78 -12.81 -15.61
C ASN A 395 18.35 -12.22 -15.72
N LEU A 396 18.05 -11.16 -14.97
CA LEU A 396 16.79 -10.41 -15.07
C LEU A 396 17.08 -9.03 -15.67
N ALA A 397 16.70 -8.83 -16.93
CA ALA A 397 16.77 -7.51 -17.54
C ALA A 397 15.92 -6.50 -16.72
N GLY A 398 16.55 -5.45 -16.19
CA GLY A 398 15.83 -4.41 -15.43
C GLY A 398 16.22 -4.24 -13.98
N GLN A 399 16.89 -5.21 -13.33
CA GLN A 399 16.95 -5.30 -11.86
C GLN A 399 18.36 -4.97 -11.28
N GLY A 400 18.49 -3.87 -10.52
CA GLY A 400 19.71 -3.40 -9.81
C GLY A 400 19.65 -1.91 -9.41
N ILE A 401 20.71 -1.33 -8.81
CA ILE A 401 20.79 0.14 -8.63
C ILE A 401 20.79 0.79 -10.01
N ASN A 402 19.70 1.49 -10.30
CA ASN A 402 19.58 2.32 -11.47
C ASN A 402 20.04 3.73 -11.08
N LEU A 403 21.11 4.24 -11.69
CA LEU A 403 21.67 5.55 -11.35
C LEU A 403 20.67 6.70 -11.58
N THR A 404 19.60 6.47 -12.37
CA THR A 404 18.47 7.38 -12.52
C THR A 404 17.54 7.31 -11.31
N THR A 405 17.05 6.12 -10.94
CA THR A 405 16.04 5.96 -9.88
C THR A 405 16.61 5.62 -8.49
N GLY A 406 17.93 5.66 -8.32
CA GLY A 406 18.66 5.35 -7.09
C GLY A 406 18.39 3.94 -6.53
N PHE A 407 18.16 3.87 -5.22
CA PHE A 407 17.75 2.65 -4.49
C PHE A 407 16.24 2.35 -4.64
N GLY A 408 15.45 3.27 -5.19
CA GLY A 408 13.98 3.31 -5.15
C GLY A 408 13.37 3.46 -3.75
N PRO A 409 12.03 3.55 -3.68
CA PRO A 409 11.35 4.03 -2.48
C PRO A 409 11.42 3.06 -1.29
N ILE A 410 11.39 1.74 -1.54
CA ILE A 410 11.38 0.73 -0.47
C ILE A 410 12.75 0.66 0.22
N VAL A 411 13.81 0.42 -0.56
CA VAL A 411 15.18 0.33 -0.05
C VAL A 411 15.65 1.69 0.48
N GLY A 412 15.35 2.76 -0.24
CA GLY A 412 15.68 4.13 0.17
C GLY A 412 15.05 4.52 1.51
N ASN A 413 13.78 4.16 1.74
CA ASN A 413 13.14 4.41 3.04
C ASN A 413 13.76 3.56 4.15
N GLN A 414 14.10 2.29 3.90
CA GLN A 414 14.80 1.46 4.88
C GLN A 414 16.19 2.01 5.22
N LEU A 415 16.91 2.51 4.21
CA LEU A 415 18.20 3.15 4.36
C LEU A 415 18.10 4.40 5.25
N PHE A 416 17.10 5.25 4.98
CA PHE A 416 16.80 6.41 5.83
C PHE A 416 16.43 6.00 7.26
N LEU A 417 15.60 4.97 7.42
CA LEU A 417 15.19 4.46 8.74
C LEU A 417 16.38 3.90 9.53
N ASN A 418 17.28 3.14 8.89
CA ASN A 418 18.50 2.67 9.54
C ASN A 418 19.36 3.84 10.00
N PHE A 419 19.49 4.86 9.15
CA PHE A 419 20.24 6.09 9.44
C PHE A 419 19.68 6.87 10.63
N VAL A 420 18.38 7.16 10.67
CA VAL A 420 17.78 7.92 11.78
C VAL A 420 17.71 7.12 13.09
N ASN A 421 17.68 5.78 13.01
CA ASN A 421 17.65 4.90 14.18
C ASN A 421 19.05 4.52 14.71
N ALA A 422 20.10 5.13 14.17
CA ALA A 422 21.47 4.94 14.62
C ALA A 422 21.66 5.32 16.10
N THR A 423 22.39 4.50 16.88
CA THR A 423 22.54 4.73 18.33
C THR A 423 23.76 5.60 18.72
N CYS A 424 24.67 5.91 17.79
CA CYS A 424 25.87 6.79 17.91
C CYS A 424 25.84 7.93 16.89
N PHE A 425 26.73 8.92 17.07
CA PHE A 425 26.95 9.98 16.09
C PHE A 425 27.73 9.43 14.91
N THR A 426 27.26 9.70 13.69
CA THR A 426 27.90 9.25 12.45
C THR A 426 28.74 10.31 11.77
N GLY A 427 28.66 11.56 12.25
CA GLY A 427 29.55 12.66 11.92
C GLY A 427 29.59 13.73 13.01
N THR A 428 30.63 14.55 12.99
CA THR A 428 30.87 15.72 13.87
C THR A 428 31.14 17.01 13.09
N SER A 429 31.44 16.92 11.79
CA SER A 429 31.90 18.04 10.95
C SER A 429 30.98 18.31 9.75
N CYS A 430 29.67 18.12 9.92
CA CYS A 430 28.66 18.12 8.85
C CYS A 430 28.33 19.47 8.19
N SER A 431 29.03 20.57 8.55
CA SER A 431 28.80 21.92 8.00
C SER A 431 30.08 22.49 7.37
N THR A 432 30.22 22.41 6.04
CA THR A 432 31.25 23.13 5.25
C THR A 432 30.69 24.12 4.25
N LEU A 433 29.36 24.22 4.12
CA LEU A 433 28.74 25.32 3.40
C LEU A 433 28.64 26.52 4.34
N GLY A 434 28.90 27.72 3.79
CA GLY A 434 28.38 28.94 4.38
C GLY A 434 26.88 28.80 4.62
N PRO A 435 26.35 29.47 5.63
CA PRO A 435 24.95 29.37 6.00
C PRO A 435 24.11 29.72 4.77
N ASN A 436 23.04 28.96 4.54
CA ASN A 436 22.27 29.05 3.29
C ASN A 436 21.68 30.44 3.03
N ASN A 437 21.70 31.31 4.02
CA ASN A 437 21.24 32.69 4.00
C ASN A 437 22.37 33.72 4.01
N ASP A 438 23.51 33.40 3.42
CA ASP A 438 24.67 34.30 3.32
C ASP A 438 24.39 35.58 2.51
N GLU A 439 23.39 35.56 1.64
CA GLU A 439 22.96 36.68 0.81
C GLU A 439 21.49 37.04 1.06
N CYS A 440 21.13 38.31 0.87
CA CYS A 440 19.77 38.79 1.17
C CYS A 440 18.66 38.11 0.35
N VAL A 441 19.01 37.56 -0.82
CA VAL A 441 18.06 36.84 -1.69
C VAL A 441 17.68 35.48 -1.11
N ASP A 442 18.55 34.92 -0.27
CA ASP A 442 18.39 33.62 0.37
C ASP A 442 17.99 33.77 1.85
N ALA A 443 17.48 34.95 2.22
CA ALA A 443 17.10 35.28 3.58
C ALA A 443 16.07 34.29 4.16
N ILE A 444 16.45 33.58 5.23
CA ILE A 444 15.58 32.56 5.85
C ILE A 444 14.35 33.23 6.46
N PRO A 445 13.12 32.81 6.08
CA PRO A 445 11.91 33.35 6.68
C PRO A 445 11.75 32.90 8.14
N LEU A 446 11.74 33.87 9.05
CA LEU A 446 11.43 33.67 10.45
C LEU A 446 9.92 33.49 10.62
N THR A 447 9.56 32.45 11.38
CA THR A 447 8.17 32.24 11.81
C THR A 447 7.84 33.20 12.94
N LEU A 448 6.75 33.95 12.80
CA LEU A 448 6.25 34.84 13.85
C LEU A 448 5.64 34.03 15.00
N GLY A 449 6.03 34.34 16.24
CA GLY A 449 5.40 33.83 17.46
C GLY A 449 4.81 34.92 18.36
N GLN A 450 4.15 34.54 19.47
CA GLN A 450 3.71 35.49 20.52
C GLN A 450 4.84 36.05 21.38
N GLY A 451 5.92 35.30 21.48
CA GLY A 451 7.14 35.67 22.19
C GLY A 451 8.33 35.05 21.47
N CYS A 452 9.53 35.36 21.95
CA CYS A 452 10.73 34.82 21.35
C CYS A 452 10.83 33.30 21.57
N ASN A 453 10.67 32.53 20.49
CA ASN A 453 11.08 31.13 20.43
C ASN A 453 12.25 31.04 19.43
N PRO A 454 13.49 31.24 19.88
CA PRO A 454 14.64 31.33 19.01
C PRO A 454 14.89 30.01 18.27
N ARG A 455 15.14 30.11 16.98
CA ARG A 455 15.79 29.04 16.23
C ARG A 455 17.29 29.34 16.21
N THR A 456 18.08 28.30 16.44
CA THR A 456 19.54 28.39 16.35
C THR A 456 19.97 28.33 14.90
N PHE A 457 20.83 29.25 14.51
CA PHE A 457 21.56 29.26 13.24
C PHE A 457 23.02 29.56 13.55
N ASP A 458 23.90 29.24 12.62
CA ASP A 458 25.28 29.71 12.65
C ASP A 458 25.53 30.69 11.51
N ASN A 459 26.67 31.36 11.58
CA ASN A 459 27.23 32.11 10.46
C ASN A 459 28.56 31.48 9.99
N ASP A 460 28.78 30.20 10.31
CA ASP A 460 30.03 29.51 10.03
C ASP A 460 30.25 29.53 8.51
N TYR A 461 31.38 30.04 8.05
CA TYR A 461 31.70 30.22 6.62
C TYR A 461 30.78 31.18 5.84
N GLY A 462 30.01 32.03 6.53
CA GLY A 462 29.36 33.16 5.88
C GLY A 462 30.39 34.13 5.29
N THR A 463 30.06 34.77 4.17
CA THR A 463 30.85 35.80 3.52
C THR A 463 30.19 37.16 3.72
N GLN A 464 30.85 38.23 3.28
CA GLN A 464 30.27 39.57 3.34
C GLN A 464 29.45 39.83 2.06
N SER A 465 28.14 40.03 2.22
CA SER A 465 27.21 40.35 1.13
C SER A 465 27.60 41.63 0.39
N ALA A 466 27.83 41.52 -0.92
CA ALA A 466 28.30 42.61 -1.77
C ALA A 466 27.19 43.65 -2.06
N ASN A 467 27.55 44.94 -2.17
CA ASN A 467 26.66 46.05 -2.55
C ASN A 467 25.44 46.26 -1.63
N THR A 468 25.52 45.85 -0.36
CA THR A 468 24.48 46.04 0.64
C THR A 468 24.78 47.29 1.48
N PRO A 469 23.77 48.12 1.87
CA PRO A 469 24.02 49.23 2.77
C PRO A 469 24.65 48.74 4.08
N GLY A 470 25.53 49.56 4.67
CA GLY A 470 26.19 49.20 5.93
C GLY A 470 25.24 49.23 7.13
N PHE A 471 25.65 48.59 8.23
CA PHE A 471 24.97 48.68 9.51
C PHE A 471 25.06 50.11 10.07
N SER A 472 23.91 50.72 10.38
CA SER A 472 23.83 52.12 10.82
C SER A 472 24.24 52.34 12.27
N CYS A 473 24.30 51.28 13.08
CA CYS A 473 24.62 51.32 14.51
C CYS A 473 26.09 50.98 14.84
N VAL A 474 26.94 50.70 13.83
CA VAL A 474 28.35 50.32 14.01
C VAL A 474 29.25 50.84 12.88
N SER A 475 30.54 51.02 13.14
CA SER A 475 31.47 51.75 12.25
C SER A 475 32.58 50.93 11.58
N GLN A 476 32.68 49.62 11.81
CA GLN A 476 33.72 48.74 11.24
C GLN A 476 33.13 47.65 10.33
N ALA A 477 33.91 47.22 9.33
CA ALA A 477 33.52 46.25 8.31
C ALA A 477 33.72 44.81 8.80
N TYR A 478 32.68 43.98 8.63
CA TYR A 478 32.60 42.61 9.12
C TYR A 478 32.96 41.59 8.05
N SER A 479 33.57 40.47 8.46
CA SER A 479 34.02 39.40 7.57
C SER A 479 32.90 38.47 7.10
N THR A 480 31.74 38.43 7.79
CA THR A 480 30.64 37.48 7.55
C THR A 480 29.28 38.12 7.88
N ASP A 481 28.23 37.80 7.14
CA ASP A 481 26.85 38.17 7.50
C ASP A 481 25.83 37.12 7.08
N VAL A 482 24.69 37.10 7.76
CA VAL A 482 23.58 36.18 7.46
C VAL A 482 22.25 36.90 7.46
N TRP A 483 21.34 36.41 6.62
CA TRP A 483 20.09 37.09 6.29
C TRP A 483 18.85 36.33 6.72
N PHE A 484 17.87 37.06 7.22
CA PHE A 484 16.57 36.53 7.59
C PHE A 484 15.47 37.43 7.02
N SER A 485 14.27 36.91 6.91
CA SER A 485 13.10 37.70 6.52
C SER A 485 11.96 37.51 7.51
N ALA A 486 11.15 38.53 7.71
CA ALA A 486 9.96 38.44 8.53
C ALA A 486 8.83 39.26 7.91
N ILE A 487 7.63 38.70 7.90
CA ILE A 487 6.44 39.41 7.43
C ILE A 487 5.90 40.25 8.59
N VAL A 488 5.49 41.49 8.32
CA VAL A 488 4.88 42.35 9.32
C VAL A 488 3.46 41.83 9.64
N PRO A 489 3.13 41.55 10.91
CA PRO A 489 1.80 41.07 11.31
C PRO A 489 0.73 42.17 11.21
N SER A 490 -0.54 41.77 11.39
CA SER A 490 -1.69 42.68 11.29
C SER A 490 -1.65 43.89 12.25
N SER A 491 -0.91 43.77 13.35
CA SER A 491 -0.69 44.85 14.32
C SER A 491 0.19 45.99 13.77
N GLY A 492 0.93 45.75 12.68
CA GLY A 492 1.96 46.65 12.17
C GLY A 492 3.23 46.74 13.04
N SER A 493 3.39 45.83 14.01
CA SER A 493 4.53 45.80 14.95
C SER A 493 5.28 44.47 14.84
N LEU A 494 6.61 44.52 14.84
CA LEU A 494 7.47 43.34 14.67
C LEU A 494 8.69 43.47 15.58
N THR A 495 8.88 42.51 16.48
CA THR A 495 10.10 42.42 17.30
C THR A 495 11.01 41.33 16.74
N ILE A 496 12.29 41.64 16.58
CA ILE A 496 13.35 40.70 16.21
C ILE A 496 14.35 40.66 17.36
N GLU A 497 14.66 39.48 17.85
CA GLU A 497 15.57 39.31 18.99
C GLU A 497 16.57 38.21 18.67
N THR A 498 17.82 38.47 19.00
CA THR A 498 18.90 37.49 18.95
C THR A 498 19.22 37.00 20.36
N ILE A 499 19.60 35.74 20.50
CA ILE A 499 19.79 35.05 21.79
C ILE A 499 21.11 34.30 21.81
N GLN A 500 21.79 34.35 22.95
CA GLN A 500 23.02 33.61 23.18
C GLN A 500 22.80 32.09 23.16
N VAL A 501 23.65 31.38 22.42
CA VAL A 501 23.78 29.92 22.51
C VAL A 501 25.06 29.61 23.28
N SER A 502 25.04 28.59 24.15
CA SER A 502 26.20 28.22 24.96
C SER A 502 27.37 27.80 24.07
N GLY A 503 28.46 28.58 24.06
CA GLY A 503 29.61 28.37 23.16
C GLY A 503 29.51 29.09 21.81
N GLY A 504 28.43 29.83 21.58
CA GLY A 504 28.20 30.66 20.40
C GLY A 504 28.61 32.13 20.57
N PHE A 505 28.01 33.03 19.78
CA PHE A 505 28.38 34.45 19.77
C PHE A 505 28.25 35.14 21.12
N THR A 506 29.16 36.10 21.39
CA THR A 506 29.12 36.95 22.58
C THR A 506 28.69 38.39 22.31
N ASP A 507 28.66 38.83 21.04
CA ASP A 507 28.28 40.21 20.67
C ASP A 507 27.82 40.25 19.19
N MET A 508 26.54 40.56 18.95
CA MET A 508 25.89 40.49 17.63
C MET A 508 25.20 41.80 17.27
N VAL A 509 25.24 42.17 15.99
CA VAL A 509 24.57 43.34 15.43
C VAL A 509 23.50 42.90 14.45
N ILE A 510 22.30 43.48 14.55
CA ILE A 510 21.23 43.30 13.57
C ILE A 510 20.87 44.62 12.88
N GLN A 511 20.56 44.55 11.60
CA GLN A 511 20.03 45.67 10.82
C GLN A 511 18.84 45.18 9.99
N ALA A 512 17.70 45.84 10.16
CA ALA A 512 16.51 45.64 9.35
C ALA A 512 16.49 46.58 8.15
N TYR A 513 15.97 46.06 7.03
CA TYR A 513 15.79 46.74 5.76
C TYR A 513 14.36 46.56 5.23
N ALA A 514 13.86 47.60 4.56
CA ALA A 514 12.71 47.55 3.69
C ALA A 514 13.13 47.56 2.21
N GLY A 515 12.29 47.02 1.34
CA GLY A 515 12.54 46.93 -0.10
C GLY A 515 13.04 45.55 -0.53
N SER A 516 13.58 45.48 -1.75
CA SER A 516 14.11 44.25 -2.34
C SER A 516 15.64 44.26 -2.36
N CYS A 517 16.26 43.09 -2.46
CA CYS A 517 17.69 42.95 -2.70
C CYS A 517 18.19 43.82 -3.85
N GLY A 518 19.28 44.56 -3.63
CA GLY A 518 19.83 45.55 -4.57
C GLY A 518 19.20 46.95 -4.48
N ALA A 519 18.09 47.13 -3.74
CA ALA A 519 17.43 48.42 -3.49
C ALA A 519 16.98 48.56 -2.02
N LEU A 520 17.84 48.12 -1.10
CA LEU A 520 17.54 48.06 0.33
C LEU A 520 17.58 49.45 0.98
N THR A 521 16.57 49.74 1.80
CA THR A 521 16.54 50.95 2.66
C THR A 521 16.61 50.53 4.12
N ALA A 522 17.61 50.99 4.85
CA ALA A 522 17.77 50.72 6.28
C ALA A 522 16.61 51.34 7.09
N ILE A 523 15.98 50.53 7.96
CA ILE A 523 14.81 50.96 8.76
C ILE A 523 14.99 50.81 10.28
N GLY A 524 16.02 50.08 10.74
CA GLY A 524 16.33 49.96 12.16
C GLY A 524 17.57 49.10 12.40
N CYS A 525 18.35 49.39 13.44
CA CYS A 525 19.59 48.70 13.78
C CYS A 525 19.70 48.61 15.30
N ASP A 526 20.24 47.50 15.79
CA ASP A 526 20.52 47.30 17.20
C ASP A 526 21.76 46.41 17.38
N ASP A 527 22.53 46.62 18.44
CA ASP A 527 23.76 45.85 18.75
C ASP A 527 23.80 45.27 20.17
N ASN A 528 23.03 45.76 21.15
CA ASN A 528 23.18 45.30 22.54
C ASN A 528 21.99 45.58 23.48
N THR A 529 20.79 45.92 22.98
CA THR A 529 19.67 46.26 23.88
C THR A 529 18.92 45.05 24.42
N GLY A 530 19.21 43.85 23.93
CA GLY A 530 18.67 42.57 24.39
C GLY A 530 19.44 41.94 25.57
N ALA A 531 18.98 40.76 26.01
CA ALA A 531 19.62 40.04 27.12
C ALA A 531 21.02 39.53 26.72
N GLY A 532 22.01 39.70 27.60
CA GLY A 532 23.36 39.12 27.41
C GLY A 532 24.24 39.84 26.36
N ASN A 533 24.02 41.13 26.09
CA ASN A 533 24.67 41.91 25.02
C ASN A 533 24.30 41.44 23.60
N HIS A 534 23.08 40.96 23.42
CA HIS A 534 22.53 40.61 22.11
C HIS A 534 21.58 41.69 21.59
N ALA A 535 21.32 41.67 20.29
CA ALA A 535 20.51 42.68 19.66
C ALA A 535 19.00 42.40 19.77
N LEU A 536 18.23 43.44 20.09
CA LEU A 536 16.77 43.45 20.18
C LEU A 536 16.22 44.64 19.39
N LEU A 537 15.55 44.35 18.27
CA LEU A 537 15.02 45.39 17.39
C LEU A 537 13.49 45.35 17.38
N LEU A 538 12.87 46.45 17.84
CA LEU A 538 11.43 46.67 17.77
C LEU A 538 11.09 47.62 16.61
N LEU A 539 10.32 47.13 15.64
CA LEU A 539 9.79 47.90 14.53
C LEU A 539 8.29 48.16 14.76
N THR A 540 7.86 49.43 14.69
CA THR A 540 6.45 49.83 14.85
C THR A 540 5.96 50.67 13.67
N GLY A 541 4.64 50.67 13.44
CA GLY A 541 4.02 51.46 12.37
C GLY A 541 4.37 50.98 10.95
N ARG A 542 4.67 49.68 10.79
CA ARG A 542 4.99 49.06 9.50
C ARG A 542 3.71 48.60 8.79
N THR A 543 3.78 48.40 7.48
CA THR A 543 2.59 48.02 6.70
C THR A 543 2.32 46.52 6.89
N PRO A 544 1.12 46.10 7.35
CA PRO A 544 0.81 44.67 7.46
C PRO A 544 1.03 43.92 6.15
N GLY A 545 1.69 42.75 6.23
CA GLY A 545 2.04 41.93 5.07
C GLY A 545 3.30 42.36 4.31
N GLU A 546 3.97 43.43 4.73
CA GLU A 546 5.28 43.83 4.21
C GLU A 546 6.37 42.84 4.64
N THR A 547 7.31 42.51 3.75
CA THR A 547 8.50 41.70 4.09
C THR A 547 9.62 42.62 4.56
N ILE A 548 10.14 42.37 5.75
CA ILE A 548 11.34 43.00 6.30
C ILE A 548 12.50 42.03 6.14
N LEU A 549 13.63 42.51 5.63
CA LEU A 549 14.88 41.76 5.57
C LEU A 549 15.75 42.14 6.78
N ILE A 550 16.28 41.14 7.47
CA ILE A 550 17.12 41.27 8.65
C ILE A 550 18.51 40.77 8.28
N ARG A 551 19.54 41.58 8.52
CA ARG A 551 20.94 41.23 8.35
C ARG A 551 21.59 41.11 9.72
N VAL A 552 22.34 40.05 9.98
CA VAL A 552 22.99 39.76 11.25
C VAL A 552 24.49 39.58 11.03
N THR A 553 25.31 40.13 11.94
CA THR A 553 26.78 40.06 11.88
C THR A 553 27.38 40.08 13.30
N PRO A 554 28.57 39.51 13.54
CA PRO A 554 29.33 39.75 14.77
C PRO A 554 29.82 41.21 14.87
N LYS A 555 30.00 41.75 16.09
CA LYS A 555 30.37 43.18 16.32
C LYS A 555 31.86 43.50 16.35
N ASP A 556 32.74 42.59 16.77
CA ASP A 556 34.18 42.83 16.97
C ASP A 556 35.05 41.80 16.24
N VAL A 557 36.04 42.27 15.48
CA VAL A 557 37.03 41.43 14.76
C VAL A 557 38.33 41.37 15.57
N PRO A 558 38.63 40.22 16.20
CA PRO A 558 39.81 39.48 15.75
C PRO A 558 39.67 37.93 15.82
N ALA A 559 39.61 37.29 14.65
CA ALA A 559 40.21 36.01 14.21
C ALA A 559 40.05 34.71 15.03
N THR A 560 39.52 34.69 16.25
CA THR A 560 39.37 33.43 17.03
C THR A 560 37.94 33.09 17.42
N ASN A 561 36.99 34.03 17.33
CA ASN A 561 35.58 33.84 17.72
C ASN A 561 34.58 34.38 16.66
N ASP A 562 34.98 34.44 15.39
CA ASP A 562 34.22 35.11 14.31
C ASP A 562 33.05 34.28 13.75
N TYR A 563 32.89 33.05 14.24
CA TYR A 563 31.99 32.03 13.75
C TYR A 563 31.35 31.30 14.93
N GLY A 564 30.05 31.02 14.86
CA GLY A 564 29.38 30.21 15.85
C GLY A 564 27.86 30.29 15.81
N GLU A 565 27.23 29.49 16.66
CA GLU A 565 25.77 29.43 16.77
C GLU A 565 25.19 30.66 17.48
N PHE A 566 23.98 31.05 17.08
CA PHE A 566 23.14 32.03 17.74
C PHE A 566 21.67 31.73 17.55
N GLY A 567 20.85 32.11 18.53
CA GLY A 567 19.41 32.10 18.41
C GLY A 567 18.90 33.37 17.72
N ILE A 568 17.90 33.26 16.87
CA ILE A 568 17.10 34.41 16.40
C ILE A 568 15.62 34.05 16.35
N CYS A 569 14.77 35.02 16.67
CA CYS A 569 13.32 34.89 16.58
C CYS A 569 12.70 36.19 16.07
N ALA A 570 11.48 36.07 15.53
CA ALA A 570 10.59 37.18 15.24
C ALA A 570 9.27 36.98 15.98
N TYR A 571 8.78 38.00 16.69
CA TYR A 571 7.56 37.87 17.48
C TYR A 571 6.76 39.15 17.61
N ASP A 572 5.48 38.95 17.89
CA ASP A 572 4.50 39.96 18.25
C ASP A 572 3.46 39.28 19.16
N ALA A 573 3.25 39.85 20.34
CA ALA A 573 2.30 39.34 21.34
C ALA A 573 0.86 39.14 20.82
N SER A 574 0.51 39.69 19.66
CA SER A 574 -0.79 39.53 19.02
C SER A 574 -0.94 38.32 18.07
N VAL A 575 0.13 37.58 17.73
CA VAL A 575 0.12 36.50 16.70
C VAL A 575 -0.24 35.10 17.26
N PRO A 576 -1.17 34.31 16.71
CA PRO A 576 -1.48 32.95 17.21
C PRO A 576 -0.37 31.90 17.00
N CYS A 577 -0.25 30.93 17.93
CA CYS A 577 0.89 30.01 18.16
C CYS A 577 1.22 28.99 17.03
N HIS A 578 0.24 28.41 16.33
CA HIS A 578 0.38 27.57 15.12
C HIS A 578 -1.04 27.22 14.64
N PRO A 579 -1.33 27.08 13.33
CA PRO A 579 -2.70 26.79 12.86
C PRO A 579 -3.28 25.48 13.42
N ASP A 580 -2.44 24.44 13.57
CA ASP A 580 -2.87 23.11 14.07
C ASP A 580 -2.78 22.97 15.60
N TYR A 581 -2.22 23.96 16.31
CA TYR A 581 -2.00 23.91 17.75
C TYR A 581 -3.30 23.76 18.57
N PRO A 582 -4.39 24.51 18.29
CA PRO A 582 -5.62 24.37 19.07
C PRO A 582 -6.19 22.94 19.02
N ALA A 583 -6.09 22.28 17.87
CA ALA A 583 -6.56 20.92 17.67
C ALA A 583 -5.74 19.92 18.50
N LEU A 584 -4.41 20.03 18.48
CA LEU A 584 -3.53 19.15 19.24
C LEU A 584 -3.66 19.38 20.76
N VAL A 585 -3.78 20.62 21.23
CA VAL A 585 -4.02 20.90 22.65
C VAL A 585 -5.38 20.34 23.10
N SER A 586 -6.40 20.46 22.26
CA SER A 586 -7.69 19.81 22.52
C SER A 586 -7.55 18.30 22.62
N PHE A 587 -6.79 17.67 21.71
CA PHE A 587 -6.49 16.24 21.72
C PHE A 587 -5.76 15.81 22.99
N TYR A 588 -4.71 16.54 23.38
CA TYR A 588 -3.97 16.27 24.63
C TYR A 588 -4.88 16.33 25.86
N ASN A 589 -5.69 17.38 25.98
CA ASN A 589 -6.56 17.57 27.13
C ASN A 589 -7.71 16.54 27.17
N SER A 590 -8.32 16.21 26.03
CA SER A 590 -9.45 15.28 25.97
C SER A 590 -9.05 13.82 26.20
N THR A 591 -7.76 13.51 26.03
CA THR A 591 -7.24 12.14 26.15
C THR A 591 -6.35 11.92 27.37
N ASN A 592 -6.55 12.76 28.39
CA ASN A 592 -5.84 12.71 29.67
C ASN A 592 -4.31 12.79 29.51
N GLY A 593 -3.86 13.79 28.76
CA GLY A 593 -2.45 14.13 28.48
C GLY A 593 -1.49 14.08 29.67
N ALA A 594 -1.99 14.37 30.87
CA ALA A 594 -1.19 14.31 32.09
C ALA A 594 -0.67 12.88 32.39
N SER A 595 -1.41 11.84 31.98
CA SER A 595 -1.13 10.42 32.23
C SER A 595 -0.48 9.68 31.06
N TRP A 596 -0.23 10.36 29.93
CA TRP A 596 0.49 9.75 28.81
C TRP A 596 1.91 9.32 29.22
N THR A 597 2.39 8.22 28.64
CA THR A 597 3.73 7.68 28.92
C THR A 597 4.82 8.63 28.42
N ASN A 598 4.77 8.99 27.13
CA ASN A 598 5.62 9.98 26.50
C ASN A 598 4.77 11.19 26.08
N LYS A 599 5.10 12.33 26.67
CA LYS A 599 4.43 13.62 26.46
C LYS A 599 5.43 14.72 26.13
N THR A 600 6.58 14.35 25.57
CA THR A 600 7.63 15.29 25.18
C THR A 600 7.10 16.30 24.17
N GLY A 601 7.26 17.60 24.44
CA GLY A 601 6.66 18.69 23.67
C GLY A 601 5.24 19.07 24.09
N TRP A 602 4.44 18.10 24.56
CA TRP A 602 3.03 18.27 24.90
C TRP A 602 2.76 18.92 26.27
N VAL A 603 3.74 19.03 27.18
CA VAL A 603 3.51 19.53 28.57
C VAL A 603 3.76 21.04 28.74
N ASN A 604 4.58 21.64 27.87
CA ASN A 604 4.95 23.06 27.90
C ASN A 604 4.36 23.82 26.71
N TYR A 605 3.12 23.49 26.33
CA TYR A 605 2.47 24.01 25.12
C TYR A 605 2.29 25.54 25.12
N ALA A 606 2.32 26.22 26.27
CA ALA A 606 2.25 27.69 26.31
C ALA A 606 3.56 28.38 25.85
N SER A 607 4.70 27.67 25.87
CA SER A 607 6.02 28.20 25.48
C SER A 607 6.63 27.52 24.24
N ASN A 608 6.16 26.34 23.83
CA ASN A 608 6.61 25.65 22.62
C ASN A 608 5.53 25.68 21.52
N CYS A 609 5.64 26.66 20.62
CA CYS A 609 4.73 26.84 19.48
C CYS A 609 5.09 26.02 18.23
N ASN A 610 6.13 25.19 18.28
CA ASN A 610 6.49 24.31 17.17
C ASN A 610 5.92 22.89 17.40
N VAL A 611 4.67 22.69 17.00
CA VAL A 611 3.97 21.41 17.17
C VAL A 611 4.65 20.24 16.45
N CYS A 612 5.43 20.53 15.40
CA CYS A 612 6.17 19.52 14.63
C CYS A 612 7.34 18.88 15.41
N THR A 613 7.69 19.43 16.57
CA THR A 613 8.69 18.84 17.48
C THR A 613 8.07 17.96 18.55
N TRP A 614 6.73 17.89 18.61
CA TRP A 614 6.03 17.14 19.66
C TRP A 614 6.12 15.65 19.37
N PHE A 615 6.28 14.86 20.43
CA PHE A 615 6.37 13.40 20.31
C PHE A 615 5.16 12.85 19.55
N GLY A 616 5.43 12.02 18.54
CA GLY A 616 4.39 11.42 17.71
C GLY A 616 3.79 12.33 16.64
N VAL A 617 4.15 13.62 16.56
CA VAL A 617 3.66 14.52 15.50
C VAL A 617 4.67 14.59 14.36
N VAL A 618 4.20 14.39 13.13
CA VAL A 618 4.97 14.59 11.89
C VAL A 618 4.31 15.70 11.09
N CYS A 619 5.11 16.59 10.51
CA CYS A 619 4.63 17.67 9.66
C CYS A 619 5.12 17.52 8.21
N THR A 620 4.36 18.11 7.30
CA THR A 620 4.77 18.38 5.92
C THR A 620 5.91 19.40 5.87
N SER A 621 6.56 19.56 4.71
CA SER A 621 7.55 20.62 4.45
C SER A 621 7.01 22.04 4.66
N ALA A 622 5.69 22.22 4.54
CA ALA A 622 4.98 23.46 4.81
C ALA A 622 4.64 23.66 6.31
N GLY A 623 5.07 22.76 7.20
CA GLY A 623 4.83 22.85 8.65
C GLY A 623 3.43 22.44 9.12
N ARG A 624 2.57 21.89 8.25
CA ARG A 624 1.25 21.38 8.64
C ARG A 624 1.32 19.93 9.10
N VAL A 625 0.55 19.54 10.12
CA VAL A 625 0.55 18.18 10.66
C VAL A 625 0.05 17.17 9.62
N SER A 626 0.88 16.16 9.31
CA SER A 626 0.59 15.09 8.36
C SER A 626 0.43 13.71 9.00
N ALA A 627 1.07 13.44 10.14
CA ALA A 627 0.86 12.19 10.87
C ALA A 627 0.84 12.37 12.39
N ILE A 628 0.05 11.54 13.07
CA ILE A 628 0.06 11.37 14.52
C ILE A 628 0.33 9.89 14.82
N ASN A 629 1.43 9.62 15.53
CA ASN A 629 1.88 8.29 15.94
C ASN A 629 2.02 8.24 17.47
N LEU A 630 0.96 7.85 18.16
CA LEU A 630 0.88 7.80 19.62
C LEU A 630 0.45 6.41 20.11
N GLY A 631 0.85 5.37 19.39
CA GLY A 631 0.60 3.98 19.79
C GLY A 631 1.31 3.62 21.10
N SER A 632 0.71 2.76 21.91
CA SER A 632 1.26 2.27 23.18
C SER A 632 1.63 3.38 24.17
N ASN A 633 0.85 4.47 24.21
CA ASN A 633 1.21 5.68 24.94
C ASN A 633 0.28 6.01 26.13
N ASN A 634 -0.56 5.07 26.54
CA ASN A 634 -1.47 5.16 27.68
C ASN A 634 -2.51 6.30 27.57
N LEU A 635 -2.91 6.67 26.35
CA LEU A 635 -4.00 7.60 26.10
C LEU A 635 -5.32 6.97 26.55
N ASN A 636 -6.25 7.76 27.12
CA ASN A 636 -7.58 7.27 27.48
C ASN A 636 -8.67 8.28 27.07
N GLY A 637 -9.95 7.95 27.26
CA GLY A 637 -11.06 8.83 26.89
C GLY A 637 -11.51 8.65 25.44
N THR A 638 -11.78 9.76 24.73
CA THR A 638 -12.30 9.77 23.34
C THR A 638 -11.50 10.71 22.44
N ILE A 639 -11.47 10.42 21.14
CA ILE A 639 -10.90 11.32 20.13
C ILE A 639 -11.82 12.54 19.98
N PRO A 640 -11.33 13.78 20.19
CA PRO A 640 -12.18 14.97 20.11
C PRO A 640 -12.41 15.37 18.65
N SER A 641 -13.56 15.99 18.37
CA SER A 641 -13.89 16.50 17.03
C SER A 641 -12.89 17.54 16.51
N ALA A 642 -12.16 18.22 17.40
CA ALA A 642 -11.12 19.18 17.03
C ALA A 642 -10.01 18.58 16.14
N ILE A 643 -9.85 17.25 16.11
CA ILE A 643 -8.89 16.57 15.24
C ILE A 643 -9.15 16.83 13.75
N THR A 644 -10.39 17.16 13.37
CA THR A 644 -10.76 17.44 11.97
C THR A 644 -10.15 18.74 11.42
N ALA A 645 -9.66 19.62 12.30
CA ALA A 645 -8.92 20.81 11.88
C ALA A 645 -7.53 20.49 11.29
N LEU A 646 -7.04 19.25 11.48
CA LEU A 646 -5.77 18.77 10.92
C LEU A 646 -5.95 18.35 9.45
N THR A 647 -6.27 19.31 8.59
CA THR A 647 -6.67 19.08 7.19
C THR A 647 -5.60 18.43 6.29
N GLN A 648 -4.39 18.21 6.77
CA GLN A 648 -3.28 17.58 6.04
C GLN A 648 -2.92 16.19 6.59
N LEU A 649 -3.71 15.67 7.56
CA LEU A 649 -3.46 14.39 8.20
C LEU A 649 -3.70 13.24 7.21
N THR A 650 -2.65 12.46 6.96
CA THR A 650 -2.70 11.24 6.13
C THR A 650 -2.62 9.97 6.97
N ARG A 651 -2.04 10.05 8.17
CA ARG A 651 -1.83 8.89 9.05
C ARG A 651 -2.19 9.17 10.50
N LEU A 652 -3.04 8.32 11.08
CA LEU A 652 -3.39 8.31 12.50
C LEU A 652 -3.13 6.92 13.10
N ASN A 653 -2.12 6.81 13.95
CA ASN A 653 -1.83 5.59 14.71
C ASN A 653 -2.01 5.85 16.22
N LEU A 654 -3.02 5.19 16.80
CA LEU A 654 -3.37 5.20 18.21
C LEU A 654 -3.48 3.77 18.77
N TYR A 655 -2.81 2.81 18.13
CA TYR A 655 -2.78 1.40 18.53
C TYR A 655 -2.43 1.21 20.01
N SER A 656 -3.01 0.20 20.67
CA SER A 656 -2.63 -0.21 22.02
C SER A 656 -2.73 0.93 23.06
N ASN A 657 -3.87 1.59 23.12
CA ASN A 657 -4.20 2.62 24.12
C ASN A 657 -5.46 2.22 24.90
N ASN A 658 -5.98 3.12 25.73
CA ASN A 658 -7.16 2.92 26.56
C ASN A 658 -8.36 3.77 26.09
N PHE A 659 -8.47 4.03 24.77
CA PHE A 659 -9.65 4.71 24.24
C PHE A 659 -10.91 3.87 24.46
N SER A 660 -12.04 4.52 24.75
CA SER A 660 -13.30 3.83 25.05
C SER A 660 -14.52 4.60 24.55
N GLY A 661 -15.70 3.99 24.62
CA GLY A 661 -16.94 4.57 24.06
C GLY A 661 -17.08 4.24 22.57
N THR A 662 -17.90 5.01 21.85
CA THR A 662 -18.16 4.81 20.42
C THR A 662 -17.12 5.53 19.56
N LEU A 663 -16.81 4.98 18.37
CA LEU A 663 -15.94 5.66 17.40
C LEU A 663 -16.61 6.95 16.90
N PRO A 664 -15.97 8.14 17.03
CA PRO A 664 -16.56 9.40 16.59
C PRO A 664 -16.49 9.59 15.07
N ASN A 665 -17.39 10.41 14.53
CA ASN A 665 -17.55 10.68 13.09
C ASN A 665 -16.53 11.72 12.56
N PHE A 666 -15.23 11.54 12.79
CA PHE A 666 -14.21 12.50 12.36
C PHE A 666 -13.55 12.17 11.01
N LEU A 667 -13.83 10.99 10.47
CA LEU A 667 -13.11 10.45 9.31
C LEU A 667 -13.55 11.12 7.99
N ASP A 668 -14.79 11.58 7.90
CA ASP A 668 -15.36 12.28 6.72
C ASP A 668 -14.74 13.66 6.52
N ASP A 669 -14.37 14.30 7.62
CA ASP A 669 -13.80 15.64 7.62
C ASP A 669 -12.27 15.63 7.39
N LEU A 670 -11.67 14.45 7.19
CA LEU A 670 -10.24 14.25 6.93
C LEU A 670 -10.01 13.56 5.58
N PRO A 671 -10.19 14.27 4.45
CA PRO A 671 -10.23 13.66 3.12
C PRO A 671 -8.90 13.07 2.65
N LEU A 672 -7.78 13.41 3.29
CA LEU A 672 -6.44 12.92 2.94
C LEU A 672 -6.02 11.70 3.77
N LEU A 673 -6.86 11.22 4.67
CA LEU A 673 -6.50 10.12 5.57
C LEU A 673 -6.42 8.79 4.81
N GLU A 674 -5.27 8.14 4.90
CA GLU A 674 -4.95 6.89 4.18
C GLU A 674 -4.79 5.71 5.14
N TYR A 675 -4.28 5.97 6.35
CA TYR A 675 -3.97 4.96 7.34
C TYR A 675 -4.56 5.32 8.70
N VAL A 676 -5.37 4.41 9.24
CA VAL A 676 -5.96 4.53 10.58
C VAL A 676 -5.71 3.24 11.35
N ASP A 677 -5.04 3.36 12.49
CA ASP A 677 -4.83 2.26 13.42
C ASP A 677 -5.38 2.60 14.80
N LEU A 678 -6.48 1.95 15.16
CA LEU A 678 -7.16 2.04 16.45
C LEU A 678 -7.23 0.66 17.14
N GLY A 679 -6.44 -0.30 16.68
CA GLY A 679 -6.42 -1.65 17.21
C GLY A 679 -6.00 -1.69 18.68
N ASN A 680 -6.42 -2.72 19.40
CA ASN A 680 -6.08 -2.94 20.82
C ASN A 680 -6.47 -1.74 21.70
N ASN A 681 -7.76 -1.41 21.71
CA ASN A 681 -8.35 -0.35 22.53
C ASN A 681 -9.66 -0.90 23.17
N ASN A 682 -10.45 -0.03 23.81
CA ASN A 682 -11.73 -0.41 24.44
C ASN A 682 -12.94 0.24 23.72
N TYR A 683 -12.85 0.50 22.41
CA TYR A 683 -13.99 1.04 21.65
C TYR A 683 -15.17 0.05 21.65
N SER A 684 -16.39 0.57 21.54
CA SER A 684 -17.64 -0.19 21.61
C SER A 684 -18.73 0.39 20.71
N GLY A 685 -19.85 -0.30 20.58
CA GLY A 685 -20.95 0.10 19.69
C GLY A 685 -20.65 -0.20 18.22
N ALA A 686 -21.46 0.36 17.32
CA ALA A 686 -21.34 0.12 15.88
C ALA A 686 -20.28 1.02 15.22
N ILE A 687 -19.75 0.57 14.08
CA ILE A 687 -18.93 1.40 13.20
C ILE A 687 -19.83 2.49 12.57
N PRO A 688 -19.49 3.78 12.66
CA PRO A 688 -20.32 4.86 12.14
C PRO A 688 -20.33 4.88 10.60
N SER A 689 -21.50 5.19 10.01
CA SER A 689 -21.75 5.17 8.56
C SER A 689 -20.87 6.10 7.74
N THR A 690 -20.46 7.18 8.39
CA THR A 690 -19.58 8.25 7.92
C THR A 690 -18.26 7.68 7.36
N LEU A 691 -17.73 6.60 7.95
CA LEU A 691 -16.51 5.95 7.48
C LEU A 691 -16.52 5.52 6.00
N GLY A 692 -17.70 5.27 5.42
CA GLY A 692 -17.85 4.98 3.99
C GLY A 692 -17.47 6.14 3.06
N ASP A 693 -17.40 7.37 3.59
CA ASP A 693 -17.13 8.60 2.84
C ASP A 693 -15.66 9.02 2.85
N ALA A 694 -14.74 8.24 3.44
CA ALA A 694 -13.31 8.53 3.47
C ALA A 694 -12.62 8.11 2.15
N PRO A 695 -12.38 9.00 1.18
CA PRO A 695 -12.08 8.62 -0.20
C PRO A 695 -10.68 8.04 -0.39
N ASN A 696 -9.78 8.33 0.56
CA ASN A 696 -8.37 7.94 0.48
C ASN A 696 -7.99 6.81 1.44
N LEU A 697 -8.91 6.32 2.27
CA LEU A 697 -8.58 5.30 3.28
C LEU A 697 -8.19 3.98 2.62
N ARG A 698 -6.96 3.51 2.88
CA ARG A 698 -6.39 2.27 2.34
C ARG A 698 -6.20 1.19 3.41
N THR A 699 -5.96 1.60 4.65
CA THR A 699 -5.63 0.71 5.76
C THR A 699 -6.42 1.11 7.00
N LEU A 700 -7.19 0.17 7.54
CA LEU A 700 -8.01 0.35 8.72
C LEU A 700 -7.85 -0.84 9.69
N TYR A 701 -7.30 -0.56 10.86
CA TYR A 701 -7.21 -1.52 11.97
C TYR A 701 -8.18 -1.13 13.08
N LEU A 702 -9.17 -1.98 13.34
CA LEU A 702 -10.13 -1.88 14.45
C LEU A 702 -10.15 -3.17 15.29
N ASP A 703 -9.18 -4.05 15.09
CA ASP A 703 -9.07 -5.33 15.78
C ASP A 703 -8.84 -5.17 17.29
N ASN A 704 -9.14 -6.21 18.07
CA ASN A 704 -8.94 -6.24 19.52
C ASN A 704 -9.66 -5.05 20.22
N ASN A 705 -10.97 -4.94 20.00
CA ASN A 705 -11.84 -3.92 20.61
C ASN A 705 -13.15 -4.57 21.05
N ASN A 706 -14.14 -3.78 21.49
CA ASN A 706 -15.48 -4.25 21.86
C ASN A 706 -16.55 -3.77 20.87
N PHE A 707 -16.22 -3.56 19.60
CA PHE A 707 -17.21 -3.17 18.58
C PHE A 707 -18.31 -4.23 18.45
N SER A 708 -19.53 -3.80 18.18
CA SER A 708 -20.73 -4.65 18.18
C SER A 708 -21.75 -4.19 17.14
N GLY A 709 -22.79 -5.00 16.93
CA GLY A 709 -23.76 -4.79 15.85
C GLY A 709 -23.32 -5.48 14.56
N THR A 710 -24.00 -5.18 13.46
CA THR A 710 -23.74 -5.81 12.15
C THR A 710 -22.53 -5.24 11.45
N LEU A 711 -21.86 -6.06 10.65
CA LEU A 711 -20.80 -5.59 9.74
C LEU A 711 -21.41 -4.62 8.71
N PRO A 712 -20.81 -3.43 8.46
CA PRO A 712 -21.42 -2.45 7.58
C PRO A 712 -21.00 -2.59 6.12
N ALA A 713 -21.97 -2.71 5.22
CA ALA A 713 -21.72 -2.80 3.78
C ALA A 713 -20.96 -1.59 3.20
N PHE A 714 -21.06 -0.39 3.81
CA PHE A 714 -20.39 0.82 3.32
C PHE A 714 -18.85 0.77 3.43
N LEU A 715 -18.26 -0.17 4.17
CA LEU A 715 -16.80 -0.31 4.26
C LEU A 715 -16.14 -0.69 2.93
N VAL A 716 -16.91 -1.16 1.95
CA VAL A 716 -16.44 -1.45 0.59
C VAL A 716 -16.34 -0.21 -0.29
N ILE A 717 -16.91 0.93 0.13
CA ILE A 717 -16.94 2.16 -0.67
C ILE A 717 -15.55 2.81 -0.71
N PRO A 718 -14.85 3.02 0.43
CA PRO A 718 -13.46 3.42 0.40
C PRO A 718 -12.58 2.33 -0.25
N PRO A 719 -11.47 2.70 -0.89
CA PRO A 719 -10.54 1.76 -1.52
C PRO A 719 -9.64 1.03 -0.50
N ILE A 720 -10.24 0.42 0.53
CA ILE A 720 -9.52 -0.28 1.59
C ILE A 720 -8.89 -1.57 1.04
N SER A 721 -7.59 -1.69 1.26
CA SER A 721 -6.78 -2.87 0.93
C SER A 721 -6.49 -3.75 2.15
N VAL A 722 -6.53 -3.17 3.35
CA VAL A 722 -6.28 -3.86 4.63
C VAL A 722 -7.36 -3.45 5.62
N LEU A 723 -8.17 -4.41 6.06
CA LEU A 723 -9.27 -4.22 6.99
C LEU A 723 -9.22 -5.30 8.08
N TRP A 724 -8.81 -4.94 9.30
CA TRP A 724 -8.81 -5.88 10.42
C TRP A 724 -9.90 -5.52 11.40
N LEU A 725 -10.86 -6.44 11.55
CA LEU A 725 -12.00 -6.35 12.46
C LEU A 725 -12.03 -7.54 13.44
N ASN A 726 -11.00 -8.40 13.42
CA ASN A 726 -10.90 -9.58 14.26
C ASN A 726 -10.88 -9.23 15.75
N ASP A 727 -11.29 -10.18 16.59
CA ASP A 727 -11.35 -10.02 18.05
C ASP A 727 -12.21 -8.81 18.47
N ASN A 728 -13.49 -8.89 18.11
CA ASN A 728 -14.55 -7.92 18.43
C ASN A 728 -15.85 -8.71 18.72
N ASN A 729 -16.97 -8.00 18.80
CA ASN A 729 -18.28 -8.57 19.15
C ASN A 729 -19.33 -8.31 18.05
N PHE A 730 -18.91 -8.28 16.78
CA PHE A 730 -19.79 -8.15 15.62
C PHE A 730 -20.74 -9.35 15.49
N SER A 731 -21.96 -9.11 15.01
CA SER A 731 -23.05 -10.09 14.93
C SER A 731 -23.82 -10.01 13.61
N GLY A 732 -24.66 -11.01 13.33
CA GLY A 732 -25.45 -11.05 12.09
C GLY A 732 -24.63 -11.54 10.90
N CYS A 733 -25.16 -11.40 9.69
CA CYS A 733 -24.55 -11.96 8.49
C CYS A 733 -23.41 -11.09 7.95
N ILE A 734 -22.46 -11.73 7.25
CA ILE A 734 -21.40 -11.05 6.52
C ILE A 734 -22.04 -10.42 5.27
N PRO A 735 -21.94 -9.09 5.06
CA PRO A 735 -22.60 -8.44 3.93
C PRO A 735 -22.10 -8.97 2.59
N ASN A 736 -23.00 -9.26 1.65
CA ASN A 736 -22.64 -9.73 0.30
C ASN A 736 -21.65 -8.82 -0.43
N ALA A 737 -21.67 -7.52 -0.13
CA ALA A 737 -20.74 -6.56 -0.70
C ALA A 737 -19.27 -6.89 -0.37
N TYR A 738 -19.01 -7.62 0.73
CA TYR A 738 -17.66 -8.02 1.14
C TYR A 738 -17.04 -9.05 0.18
N ASN A 739 -17.82 -9.64 -0.73
CA ASN A 739 -17.27 -10.41 -1.84
C ASN A 739 -16.30 -9.57 -2.71
N ASP A 740 -16.45 -8.24 -2.75
CA ASP A 740 -15.50 -7.36 -3.44
C ASP A 740 -14.10 -7.42 -2.79
N PHE A 741 -13.99 -7.60 -1.47
CA PHE A 741 -12.72 -7.84 -0.79
C PHE A 741 -12.11 -9.20 -1.18
N CYS A 742 -12.94 -10.24 -1.35
CA CYS A 742 -12.49 -11.55 -1.83
C CYS A 742 -11.89 -11.43 -3.24
N LEU A 743 -12.58 -10.73 -4.15
CA LEU A 743 -12.18 -10.59 -5.56
C LEU A 743 -10.91 -9.76 -5.75
N ARG A 744 -10.68 -8.75 -4.90
CA ARG A 744 -9.50 -7.87 -5.00
C ARG A 744 -8.29 -8.36 -4.19
N GLY A 745 -8.41 -9.46 -3.46
CA GLY A 745 -7.35 -9.98 -2.60
C GLY A 745 -6.99 -9.05 -1.44
N ALA A 746 -7.98 -8.31 -0.91
CA ALA A 746 -7.76 -7.44 0.24
C ALA A 746 -7.42 -8.28 1.49
N SER A 747 -6.58 -7.73 2.36
CA SER A 747 -6.27 -8.34 3.66
C SER A 747 -7.41 -8.05 4.65
N LEU A 748 -8.46 -8.88 4.61
CA LEU A 748 -9.59 -8.83 5.52
C LEU A 748 -9.44 -9.88 6.63
N ARG A 749 -9.58 -9.46 7.89
CA ARG A 749 -9.62 -10.34 9.07
C ARG A 749 -10.91 -10.13 9.85
N LEU A 750 -11.70 -11.18 9.98
CA LEU A 750 -12.99 -11.20 10.70
C LEU A 750 -12.99 -12.21 11.84
N GLU A 751 -11.93 -13.00 12.01
CA GLU A 751 -11.90 -14.09 12.97
C GLU A 751 -12.08 -13.61 14.41
N LEU A 752 -12.43 -14.51 15.32
CA LEU A 752 -12.63 -14.19 16.73
C LEU A 752 -13.77 -13.16 16.96
N ASN A 753 -14.77 -13.15 16.09
CA ASN A 753 -16.05 -12.49 16.33
C ASN A 753 -17.10 -13.57 16.62
N PRO A 754 -17.34 -13.94 17.89
CA PRO A 754 -18.10 -15.15 18.24
C PRO A 754 -19.60 -15.07 17.87
N LEU A 755 -20.12 -13.87 17.59
CA LEU A 755 -21.52 -13.68 17.18
C LEU A 755 -21.69 -13.63 15.65
N LEU A 756 -20.60 -13.68 14.87
CA LEU A 756 -20.67 -13.90 13.43
C LEU A 756 -20.78 -15.41 13.13
N PRO A 757 -21.44 -15.81 12.04
CA PRO A 757 -21.42 -17.18 11.55
C PRO A 757 -20.00 -17.72 11.42
N GLY A 758 -19.76 -18.94 11.92
CA GLY A 758 -18.42 -19.56 11.89
C GLY A 758 -17.34 -18.80 12.68
N GLY A 759 -17.72 -17.86 13.56
CA GLY A 759 -16.78 -16.99 14.28
C GLY A 759 -16.11 -15.93 13.39
N GLY A 760 -16.71 -15.63 12.22
CA GLY A 760 -16.14 -14.73 11.22
C GLY A 760 -15.07 -15.40 10.36
N ASN A 761 -15.18 -16.70 10.06
CA ASN A 761 -14.25 -17.37 9.15
C ASN A 761 -14.37 -16.82 7.73
N TYR A 762 -13.55 -15.81 7.43
CA TYR A 762 -13.52 -15.12 6.15
C TYR A 762 -13.14 -16.04 4.97
N THR A 763 -12.31 -17.06 5.23
CA THR A 763 -11.92 -18.01 4.19
C THR A 763 -13.12 -18.84 3.73
N ASP A 764 -13.92 -19.33 4.67
CA ASP A 764 -15.14 -20.11 4.35
C ASP A 764 -16.15 -19.23 3.61
N TYR A 765 -16.33 -17.98 4.04
CA TYR A 765 -17.17 -17.00 3.34
C TYR A 765 -16.74 -16.80 1.89
N CYS A 766 -15.46 -16.50 1.61
CA CYS A 766 -15.00 -16.28 0.23
C CYS A 766 -15.07 -17.54 -0.65
N LEU A 767 -14.90 -18.73 -0.08
CA LEU A 767 -14.87 -19.98 -0.84
C LEU A 767 -16.25 -20.58 -1.09
N THR A 768 -17.15 -20.45 -0.13
CA THR A 768 -18.43 -21.18 -0.11
C THR A 768 -19.64 -20.26 0.07
N GLY A 769 -19.43 -19.00 0.41
CA GLY A 769 -20.49 -18.07 0.77
C GLY A 769 -20.99 -18.21 2.22
N TYR A 770 -20.47 -19.16 2.98
CA TYR A 770 -20.91 -19.45 4.35
C TYR A 770 -20.94 -18.18 5.23
N GLY A 771 -22.08 -17.94 5.88
CA GLY A 771 -22.30 -16.78 6.73
C GLY A 771 -22.74 -15.49 6.04
N GLY A 772 -22.87 -15.49 4.71
CA GLY A 772 -23.51 -14.41 3.93
C GLY A 772 -25.04 -14.45 4.02
N ASP A 773 -25.72 -13.40 3.56
CA ASP A 773 -27.19 -13.30 3.47
C ASP A 773 -27.53 -12.99 2.00
N PHE A 774 -27.59 -14.02 1.16
CA PHE A 774 -27.53 -13.88 -0.30
C PHE A 774 -28.80 -13.29 -0.91
N ASP A 775 -29.95 -13.56 -0.32
CA ASP A 775 -31.26 -13.13 -0.78
C ASP A 775 -31.87 -11.97 0.03
N ASN A 776 -31.19 -11.54 1.11
CA ASN A 776 -31.54 -10.43 2.01
C ASN A 776 -32.82 -10.68 2.82
N ASP A 777 -33.07 -11.92 3.22
CA ASP A 777 -34.17 -12.28 4.12
C ASP A 777 -33.83 -12.07 5.61
N GLY A 778 -32.54 -11.84 5.90
CA GLY A 778 -32.00 -11.60 7.24
C GLY A 778 -31.44 -12.85 7.95
N PHE A 779 -31.35 -13.99 7.26
CA PHE A 779 -30.77 -15.22 7.75
C PHE A 779 -29.46 -15.54 7.02
N CYS A 780 -28.50 -16.13 7.74
CA CYS A 780 -27.16 -16.34 7.20
C CYS A 780 -26.99 -17.76 6.66
N ALA A 781 -26.45 -17.85 5.44
CA ALA A 781 -26.19 -19.07 4.70
C ALA A 781 -25.43 -20.10 5.54
N GLY A 782 -25.94 -21.33 5.56
CA GLY A 782 -25.35 -22.48 6.25
C GLY A 782 -25.41 -22.45 7.80
N SER A 783 -26.02 -21.44 8.41
CA SER A 783 -26.14 -21.34 9.88
C SER A 783 -27.56 -21.59 10.40
N GLN A 784 -28.58 -21.48 9.55
CA GLN A 784 -30.00 -21.58 9.90
C GLN A 784 -30.93 -21.56 8.69
N ASP A 785 -30.53 -20.91 7.60
CA ASP A 785 -31.26 -20.91 6.33
C ASP A 785 -31.14 -22.27 5.61
N CYS A 786 -32.28 -22.87 5.25
CA CYS A 786 -32.33 -24.15 4.55
C CYS A 786 -32.28 -23.99 3.02
N LEU A 787 -32.54 -22.78 2.49
CA LEU A 787 -32.52 -22.46 1.07
C LEU A 787 -31.96 -21.05 0.85
N ASP A 788 -30.62 -20.97 0.90
CA ASP A 788 -29.80 -19.74 0.81
C ASP A 788 -30.08 -18.77 -0.39
N ASP A 789 -30.94 -19.13 -1.35
CA ASP A 789 -31.29 -18.34 -2.55
C ASP A 789 -32.80 -17.99 -2.61
N ASP A 790 -33.59 -18.24 -1.56
CA ASP A 790 -35.06 -18.08 -1.54
C ASP A 790 -35.57 -17.36 -0.28
N ASN A 791 -35.85 -16.05 -0.41
CA ASN A 791 -36.25 -15.19 0.71
C ASN A 791 -37.62 -15.48 1.36
N MET A 792 -38.32 -16.52 0.89
CA MET A 792 -39.53 -17.04 1.51
C MET A 792 -39.26 -18.29 2.35
N SER A 793 -38.04 -18.79 2.36
CA SER A 793 -37.65 -20.04 3.00
C SER A 793 -36.61 -19.79 4.09
N TYR A 794 -37.08 -19.62 5.32
CA TYR A 794 -36.24 -19.30 6.47
C TYR A 794 -36.85 -19.85 7.76
N PRO A 795 -36.06 -20.05 8.84
CA PRO A 795 -36.57 -20.56 10.11
C PRO A 795 -37.81 -19.83 10.63
N GLY A 796 -38.93 -20.55 10.69
CA GLY A 796 -40.21 -20.03 11.16
C GLY A 796 -40.96 -19.13 10.16
N ALA A 797 -40.65 -19.21 8.86
CA ALA A 797 -41.46 -18.61 7.81
C ALA A 797 -42.89 -19.18 7.80
N PRO A 798 -43.90 -18.44 7.30
CA PRO A 798 -45.22 -19.03 7.07
C PRO A 798 -45.20 -19.99 5.88
N GLU A 799 -45.65 -21.22 6.09
CA GLU A 799 -45.80 -22.23 5.03
C GLU A 799 -46.73 -21.78 3.88
N VAL A 800 -46.31 -22.07 2.65
CA VAL A 800 -47.05 -21.80 1.42
C VAL A 800 -47.22 -23.10 0.64
N CYS A 801 -48.44 -23.36 0.13
CA CYS A 801 -48.77 -24.60 -0.58
C CYS A 801 -48.09 -24.72 -1.95
N ASP A 802 -46.78 -24.96 -1.95
CA ASP A 802 -45.93 -25.09 -3.14
C ASP A 802 -45.06 -26.35 -3.12
N GLY A 803 -45.08 -27.12 -2.02
CA GLY A 803 -44.34 -28.34 -1.84
C GLY A 803 -42.87 -28.14 -1.44
N LYS A 804 -42.52 -26.96 -0.89
CA LYS A 804 -41.25 -26.68 -0.22
C LYS A 804 -41.43 -26.67 1.31
N ASP A 805 -40.33 -26.85 2.02
CA ASP A 805 -40.21 -26.63 3.46
C ASP A 805 -39.80 -25.16 3.63
N ASN A 806 -40.77 -24.27 3.81
CA ASN A 806 -40.49 -22.83 3.88
C ASN A 806 -39.97 -22.44 5.27
N ASP A 807 -40.39 -23.13 6.32
CA ASP A 807 -40.02 -22.77 7.69
C ASP A 807 -38.78 -23.51 8.23
N CYS A 808 -38.17 -24.35 7.38
CA CYS A 808 -36.97 -25.14 7.62
C CYS A 808 -37.10 -26.15 8.77
N ASP A 809 -38.31 -26.61 9.10
CA ASP A 809 -38.57 -27.58 10.17
C ASP A 809 -38.52 -29.05 9.72
N SER A 810 -38.23 -29.30 8.43
CA SER A 810 -38.26 -30.59 7.73
C SER A 810 -39.65 -31.16 7.44
N SER A 811 -40.70 -30.42 7.73
CA SER A 811 -42.06 -30.65 7.26
C SER A 811 -42.28 -29.83 5.98
N VAL A 812 -43.29 -30.20 5.18
CA VAL A 812 -43.59 -29.53 3.91
C VAL A 812 -45.07 -29.24 3.91
N ASP A 813 -45.44 -27.98 3.64
CA ASP A 813 -46.81 -27.50 3.56
C ASP A 813 -47.64 -27.78 4.84
N GLU A 814 -47.02 -27.89 6.03
CA GLU A 814 -47.74 -28.22 7.26
C GLU A 814 -48.51 -27.02 7.84
N ASN A 815 -49.50 -27.31 8.68
CA ASN A 815 -50.44 -26.31 9.23
C ASN A 815 -51.23 -25.49 8.18
N ILE A 816 -51.11 -25.79 6.89
CA ILE A 816 -51.95 -25.22 5.83
C ILE A 816 -53.36 -25.86 5.92
N PRO A 817 -54.45 -25.07 5.95
CA PRO A 817 -55.80 -25.61 5.97
C PRO A 817 -56.11 -26.51 4.77
N ASP A 818 -56.67 -27.69 5.02
CA ASP A 818 -57.13 -28.62 3.98
C ASP A 818 -58.10 -27.95 2.99
N VAL A 819 -57.64 -27.64 1.78
CA VAL A 819 -58.50 -27.17 0.70
C VAL A 819 -58.97 -28.36 -0.14
N THR A 820 -60.29 -28.59 -0.17
CA THR A 820 -60.89 -29.65 -1.01
C THR A 820 -61.47 -29.06 -2.30
N ASN A 821 -60.93 -29.48 -3.44
CA ASN A 821 -61.40 -29.12 -4.77
C ASN A 821 -62.33 -30.22 -5.32
N THR A 822 -63.61 -29.91 -5.51
CA THR A 822 -64.63 -30.91 -5.93
C THR A 822 -65.01 -30.73 -7.39
N TRP A 823 -64.60 -31.62 -8.28
CA TRP A 823 -64.88 -31.59 -9.72
C TRP A 823 -66.37 -31.75 -10.06
N ILE A 824 -66.93 -30.82 -10.86
CA ILE A 824 -68.35 -30.76 -11.28
C ILE A 824 -68.53 -30.56 -12.80
N GLY A 825 -67.46 -30.69 -13.58
CA GLY A 825 -67.41 -30.34 -15.02
C GLY A 825 -67.85 -31.45 -15.99
N THR A 826 -67.66 -31.20 -17.29
CA THR A 826 -67.78 -32.20 -18.39
C THR A 826 -66.42 -32.82 -18.74
N ASN A 827 -66.34 -33.88 -19.58
CA ASN A 827 -65.08 -34.54 -20.03
C ASN A 827 -63.91 -33.55 -20.20
N GLY A 828 -62.74 -33.84 -19.62
CA GLY A 828 -61.66 -32.86 -19.52
C GLY A 828 -60.24 -33.41 -19.35
N SER A 829 -59.25 -32.51 -19.37
CA SER A 829 -57.85 -32.80 -19.09
C SER A 829 -57.32 -32.01 -17.89
N TRP A 830 -56.44 -32.63 -17.10
CA TRP A 830 -55.82 -32.05 -15.90
C TRP A 830 -55.02 -30.78 -16.18
N ASN A 831 -54.46 -30.61 -17.37
CA ASN A 831 -53.69 -29.41 -17.72
C ASN A 831 -54.56 -28.22 -18.18
N VAL A 832 -55.88 -28.40 -18.28
CA VAL A 832 -56.79 -27.34 -18.73
C VAL A 832 -57.49 -26.73 -17.52
N ALA A 833 -57.04 -25.53 -17.11
CA ALA A 833 -57.55 -24.79 -15.96
C ALA A 833 -59.09 -24.59 -15.96
N THR A 834 -59.74 -24.56 -17.13
CA THR A 834 -61.20 -24.40 -17.24
C THR A 834 -61.99 -25.65 -16.84
N ASN A 835 -61.34 -26.81 -16.72
CA ASN A 835 -61.99 -28.06 -16.32
C ASN A 835 -61.97 -28.28 -14.80
N TRP A 836 -61.39 -27.37 -14.02
CA TRP A 836 -61.40 -27.42 -12.57
C TRP A 836 -62.62 -26.65 -12.08
N SER A 837 -63.49 -27.33 -11.35
CA SER A 837 -64.80 -26.90 -10.88
C SER A 837 -64.86 -25.66 -9.98
N THR A 838 -63.71 -25.15 -9.54
CA THR A 838 -63.56 -23.91 -8.76
C THR A 838 -62.71 -22.87 -9.50
N GLY A 839 -62.23 -23.16 -10.71
CA GLY A 839 -61.35 -22.28 -11.49
C GLY A 839 -59.91 -22.18 -10.99
N ILE A 840 -59.53 -23.00 -10.01
CA ILE A 840 -58.18 -23.05 -9.43
C ILE A 840 -57.56 -24.40 -9.78
N VAL A 841 -56.27 -24.41 -10.13
CA VAL A 841 -55.46 -25.62 -10.30
C VAL A 841 -55.01 -26.08 -8.90
N PRO A 842 -55.46 -27.25 -8.42
CA PRO A 842 -54.93 -27.98 -7.29
C PRO A 842 -53.41 -27.96 -7.20
N GLN A 843 -52.98 -27.42 -6.08
CA GLN A 843 -51.61 -27.42 -5.62
C GLN A 843 -51.32 -28.75 -4.90
N PRO A 844 -50.03 -29.08 -4.65
CA PRO A 844 -49.64 -30.33 -4.02
C PRO A 844 -50.33 -30.63 -2.68
N CYS A 845 -50.62 -29.63 -1.85
CA CYS A 845 -51.33 -29.81 -0.57
C CYS A 845 -52.87 -29.91 -0.71
N HIS A 846 -53.46 -29.72 -1.90
CA HIS A 846 -54.91 -29.72 -2.08
C HIS A 846 -55.51 -31.13 -2.25
N ASN A 847 -56.65 -31.38 -1.60
CA ASN A 847 -57.44 -32.60 -1.80
C ASN A 847 -58.33 -32.46 -3.04
N VAL A 848 -58.51 -33.53 -3.82
CA VAL A 848 -59.34 -33.52 -5.04
C VAL A 848 -60.42 -34.60 -4.96
N VAL A 849 -61.67 -34.20 -5.14
CA VAL A 849 -62.83 -35.11 -5.17
C VAL A 849 -63.48 -35.03 -6.54
N ILE A 850 -63.66 -36.16 -7.20
CA ILE A 850 -64.25 -36.24 -8.55
C ILE A 850 -65.40 -37.23 -8.48
N ASN A 851 -66.63 -36.74 -8.27
CA ASN A 851 -67.81 -37.61 -8.18
C ASN A 851 -69.00 -37.05 -8.97
N PRO A 852 -68.94 -37.06 -10.30
CA PRO A 852 -69.99 -36.54 -11.16
C PRO A 852 -71.20 -37.49 -11.26
N ALA A 853 -72.37 -36.91 -11.53
CA ALA A 853 -73.62 -37.66 -11.72
C ALA A 853 -73.68 -38.48 -13.03
N LEU A 854 -72.82 -38.17 -14.03
CA LEU A 854 -72.75 -38.84 -15.33
C LEU A 854 -71.36 -39.46 -15.52
N ALA A 855 -71.23 -40.35 -16.53
CA ALA A 855 -69.95 -40.94 -16.89
C ALA A 855 -69.00 -39.92 -17.54
N TYR A 856 -67.79 -39.78 -17.01
CA TYR A 856 -66.80 -38.83 -17.53
C TYR A 856 -65.38 -39.40 -17.56
N THR A 857 -64.61 -38.99 -18.57
CA THR A 857 -63.18 -39.29 -18.68
C THR A 857 -62.36 -38.05 -18.38
N ILE A 858 -61.41 -38.18 -17.46
CA ILE A 858 -60.41 -37.16 -17.12
C ILE A 858 -59.05 -37.65 -17.58
N THR A 859 -58.36 -36.84 -18.38
CA THR A 859 -57.08 -37.23 -19.01
C THR A 859 -55.89 -36.46 -18.45
N ILE A 860 -54.88 -37.15 -17.93
CA ILE A 860 -53.52 -36.60 -17.77
C ILE A 860 -52.79 -36.81 -19.09
N THR A 861 -52.52 -35.71 -19.78
CA THR A 861 -51.91 -35.73 -21.12
C THR A 861 -50.43 -36.06 -21.07
N ASN A 862 -49.91 -36.55 -22.20
CA ASN A 862 -48.48 -36.85 -22.39
C ASN A 862 -47.59 -35.65 -21.99
N GLY A 863 -46.57 -35.90 -21.18
CA GLY A 863 -45.60 -34.90 -20.70
C GLY A 863 -46.12 -33.98 -19.59
N THR A 864 -47.33 -34.22 -19.07
CA THR A 864 -47.92 -33.43 -17.99
C THR A 864 -47.80 -34.17 -16.66
N THR A 865 -47.43 -33.46 -15.59
CA THR A 865 -47.49 -33.97 -14.21
C THR A 865 -48.65 -33.30 -13.46
N ALA A 866 -49.65 -34.09 -13.08
CA ALA A 866 -50.71 -33.64 -12.17
C ALA A 866 -50.29 -33.86 -10.71
N ARG A 867 -50.56 -32.88 -9.84
CA ARG A 867 -50.23 -32.91 -8.40
C ARG A 867 -51.46 -32.69 -7.53
N ALA A 868 -51.53 -33.39 -6.40
CA ALA A 868 -52.56 -33.23 -5.36
C ALA A 868 -52.14 -33.92 -4.05
N SER A 869 -52.78 -33.60 -2.92
CA SER A 869 -52.51 -34.25 -1.62
C SER A 869 -53.29 -35.56 -1.50
N SER A 870 -54.53 -35.57 -2.00
CA SER A 870 -55.32 -36.78 -2.16
C SER A 870 -56.27 -36.69 -3.34
N ILE A 871 -56.68 -37.84 -3.87
CA ILE A 871 -57.70 -37.97 -4.92
C ILE A 871 -58.76 -38.98 -4.49
N ASN A 872 -60.03 -38.60 -4.63
CA ASN A 872 -61.19 -39.50 -4.51
C ASN A 872 -61.98 -39.54 -5.82
N LEU A 873 -61.94 -40.67 -6.52
CA LEU A 873 -62.65 -40.92 -7.78
C LEU A 873 -63.96 -41.67 -7.52
N GLY A 874 -65.06 -41.10 -7.98
CA GLY A 874 -66.40 -41.70 -7.97
C GLY A 874 -66.58 -42.76 -9.04
N ALA A 875 -67.63 -43.58 -8.90
CA ALA A 875 -67.83 -44.80 -9.70
C ALA A 875 -68.07 -44.58 -11.21
N ASN A 876 -68.45 -43.38 -11.61
CA ASN A 876 -68.71 -43.03 -13.03
C ASN A 876 -67.51 -42.30 -13.68
N VAL A 877 -66.32 -42.37 -13.10
CA VAL A 877 -65.15 -41.62 -13.59
C VAL A 877 -64.12 -42.57 -14.19
N THR A 878 -63.62 -42.24 -15.37
CA THR A 878 -62.42 -42.82 -15.94
C THR A 878 -61.26 -41.84 -15.83
N LEU A 879 -60.22 -42.17 -15.07
CA LEU A 879 -58.95 -41.45 -15.06
C LEU A 879 -58.00 -42.10 -16.07
N LEU A 880 -57.73 -41.41 -17.17
CA LEU A 880 -56.79 -41.83 -18.21
C LEU A 880 -55.44 -41.11 -18.04
N ILE A 881 -54.37 -41.85 -17.80
CA ILE A 881 -53.01 -41.33 -17.75
C ILE A 881 -52.31 -41.77 -19.03
N GLN A 882 -52.03 -40.83 -19.94
CA GLN A 882 -51.38 -41.15 -21.21
C GLN A 882 -49.88 -41.46 -21.04
N ASN A 883 -49.24 -41.99 -22.08
CA ASN A 883 -47.78 -42.23 -22.13
C ASN A 883 -47.02 -40.97 -21.67
N ASN A 884 -46.05 -41.15 -20.76
CA ASN A 884 -45.27 -40.08 -20.10
C ASN A 884 -46.09 -39.02 -19.32
N GLY A 885 -47.40 -39.21 -19.12
CA GLY A 885 -48.16 -38.45 -18.14
C GLY A 885 -47.86 -38.97 -16.73
N ASN A 886 -47.81 -38.09 -15.74
CA ASN A 886 -47.53 -38.47 -14.36
C ASN A 886 -48.63 -37.97 -13.43
N LEU A 887 -49.10 -38.81 -12.53
CA LEU A 887 -49.87 -38.42 -11.36
C LEU A 887 -48.96 -38.51 -10.13
N ASN A 888 -48.78 -37.40 -9.42
CA ASN A 888 -47.98 -37.37 -8.19
C ASN A 888 -48.86 -36.93 -7.02
N LEU A 889 -49.05 -37.83 -6.05
CA LEU A 889 -49.73 -37.54 -4.80
C LEU A 889 -48.70 -37.40 -3.69
N GLN A 890 -48.64 -36.22 -3.07
CA GLN A 890 -47.70 -35.89 -2.00
C GLN A 890 -48.47 -35.63 -0.69
N ASP A 891 -47.76 -35.32 0.39
CA ASP A 891 -48.37 -34.82 1.63
C ASP A 891 -49.26 -35.87 2.36
N LYS A 892 -50.58 -35.94 2.11
CA LYS A 892 -51.40 -37.07 2.60
C LYS A 892 -51.19 -38.37 1.81
N GLY A 893 -50.88 -38.26 0.52
CA GLY A 893 -50.62 -39.41 -0.35
C GLY A 893 -51.75 -40.45 -0.38
N VAL A 894 -53.01 -40.03 -0.58
CA VAL A 894 -54.17 -40.95 -0.62
C VAL A 894 -54.87 -40.94 -1.98
N LEU A 895 -55.00 -42.12 -2.59
CA LEU A 895 -55.83 -42.38 -3.77
C LEU A 895 -56.99 -43.32 -3.41
N ILE A 896 -58.22 -42.86 -3.59
CA ILE A 896 -59.43 -43.67 -3.44
C ILE A 896 -60.08 -43.79 -4.82
N ASN A 897 -60.19 -45.00 -5.33
CA ASN A 897 -60.80 -45.27 -6.63
C ASN A 897 -62.09 -46.08 -6.48
N ALA A 898 -63.20 -45.56 -6.99
CA ALA A 898 -64.42 -46.33 -7.22
C ALA A 898 -64.77 -46.50 -8.71
N GLY A 899 -64.05 -45.85 -9.62
CA GLY A 899 -64.27 -45.86 -11.07
C GLY A 899 -63.16 -46.62 -11.83
N ASP A 900 -62.80 -46.14 -13.02
CA ASP A 900 -61.79 -46.77 -13.88
C ASP A 900 -60.49 -45.96 -13.90
N ILE A 901 -59.34 -46.60 -13.66
CA ILE A 901 -58.01 -45.99 -13.86
C ILE A 901 -57.31 -46.73 -15.01
N LEU A 902 -57.04 -45.99 -16.09
CA LEU A 902 -56.29 -46.49 -17.25
C LEU A 902 -54.90 -45.83 -17.26
N CYS A 903 -53.89 -46.51 -16.74
CA CYS A 903 -52.55 -46.00 -16.58
C CYS A 903 -51.63 -46.47 -17.71
N TYR A 904 -51.29 -45.58 -18.63
CA TYR A 904 -50.23 -45.71 -19.64
C TYR A 904 -49.01 -44.83 -19.33
N GLY A 905 -49.08 -43.99 -18.30
CA GLY A 905 -48.00 -43.18 -17.76
C GLY A 905 -47.53 -43.69 -16.40
N ASN A 906 -47.28 -42.81 -15.43
CA ASN A 906 -46.87 -43.20 -14.08
C ASN A 906 -47.79 -42.61 -13.00
N ILE A 907 -47.91 -43.34 -11.88
CA ILE A 907 -48.54 -42.89 -10.64
C ILE A 907 -47.51 -42.99 -9.54
N SER A 908 -47.30 -41.90 -8.79
CA SER A 908 -46.49 -41.87 -7.59
C SER A 908 -47.35 -41.41 -6.41
N ILE A 909 -47.27 -42.14 -5.31
CA ILE A 909 -48.00 -41.84 -4.07
C ILE A 909 -46.98 -41.83 -2.93
N ALA A 910 -46.74 -40.66 -2.35
CA ALA A 910 -45.85 -40.47 -1.21
C ALA A 910 -46.64 -39.88 -0.04
N ASN A 911 -46.57 -40.51 1.13
CA ASN A 911 -47.22 -40.04 2.36
C ASN A 911 -46.16 -39.73 3.43
N PRO A 912 -45.62 -38.50 3.48
CA PRO A 912 -44.68 -38.08 4.51
C PRO A 912 -45.27 -38.05 5.94
N LEU A 913 -46.59 -37.87 6.11
CA LEU A 913 -47.22 -37.57 7.40
C LEU A 913 -47.61 -38.78 8.27
N ASN A 914 -47.26 -40.01 7.88
CA ASN A 914 -47.47 -41.24 8.67
C ASN A 914 -48.91 -41.40 9.22
N THR A 915 -49.91 -41.00 8.43
CA THR A 915 -51.31 -41.06 8.86
C THR A 915 -51.82 -42.51 8.84
N SER A 916 -52.57 -42.91 9.87
CA SER A 916 -53.17 -44.24 10.00
C SER A 916 -54.23 -44.48 8.91
N GLY A 917 -53.80 -44.82 7.69
CA GLY A 917 -54.68 -44.92 6.52
C GLY A 917 -54.14 -45.86 5.44
N THR A 918 -54.86 -45.98 4.33
CA THR A 918 -54.44 -46.77 3.17
C THR A 918 -54.05 -45.83 2.05
N ALA A 919 -52.85 -45.98 1.49
CA ALA A 919 -52.33 -45.08 0.44
C ALA A 919 -53.12 -45.21 -0.86
N PHE A 920 -53.45 -46.43 -1.29
CA PHE A 920 -54.31 -46.67 -2.45
C PHE A 920 -55.45 -47.63 -2.11
N THR A 921 -56.69 -47.14 -2.10
CA THR A 921 -57.89 -47.97 -1.96
C THR A 921 -58.61 -48.10 -3.30
N ASN A 922 -58.82 -49.33 -3.77
CA ASN A 922 -59.51 -49.61 -5.03
C ASN A 922 -60.81 -50.38 -4.80
N SER A 923 -61.92 -49.88 -5.34
CA SER A 923 -63.23 -50.54 -5.45
C SER A 923 -63.79 -50.52 -6.87
N GLY A 924 -62.99 -50.06 -7.85
CA GLY A 924 -63.34 -50.05 -9.27
C GLY A 924 -62.32 -50.85 -10.11
N SER A 925 -62.10 -50.46 -11.36
CA SER A 925 -61.14 -51.12 -12.26
C SER A 925 -59.84 -50.33 -12.40
N VAL A 926 -58.70 -51.01 -12.40
CA VAL A 926 -57.38 -50.41 -12.58
C VAL A 926 -56.57 -51.22 -13.58
N LEU A 927 -56.06 -50.56 -14.61
CA LEU A 927 -55.12 -51.13 -15.57
C LEU A 927 -53.79 -50.37 -15.49
N ILE A 928 -52.71 -51.08 -15.17
CA ILE A 928 -51.33 -50.58 -15.27
C ILE A 928 -50.70 -51.21 -16.52
N ASN A 929 -50.41 -50.39 -17.53
CA ASN A 929 -49.84 -50.85 -18.79
C ASN A 929 -48.38 -51.33 -18.63
N SER A 930 -47.88 -52.12 -19.58
CA SER A 930 -46.51 -52.66 -19.56
C SER A 930 -45.38 -51.64 -19.55
N SER A 931 -45.66 -50.39 -19.90
CA SER A 931 -44.70 -49.28 -19.87
C SER A 931 -44.90 -48.34 -18.67
N SER A 932 -45.81 -48.68 -17.76
CA SER A 932 -46.26 -47.83 -16.66
C SER A 932 -45.72 -48.29 -15.32
N MET A 933 -45.56 -47.32 -14.41
CA MET A 933 -45.15 -47.57 -13.03
C MET A 933 -46.15 -46.98 -12.03
N LEU A 934 -46.52 -47.77 -11.03
CA LEU A 934 -47.15 -47.32 -9.80
C LEU A 934 -46.14 -47.44 -8.66
N THR A 935 -45.74 -46.32 -8.08
CA THR A 935 -44.81 -46.27 -6.95
C THR A 935 -45.55 -45.77 -5.71
N ILE A 936 -45.43 -46.48 -4.60
CA ILE A 936 -45.95 -46.08 -3.29
C ILE A 936 -44.81 -46.03 -2.29
N THR A 937 -44.55 -44.87 -1.71
CA THR A 937 -43.54 -44.68 -0.67
C THR A 937 -44.16 -44.24 0.65
N ASN A 938 -43.62 -44.75 1.76
CA ASN A 938 -44.00 -44.34 3.13
C ASN A 938 -45.51 -44.46 3.43
N SER A 939 -46.14 -45.55 2.99
CA SER A 939 -47.56 -45.76 3.27
C SER A 939 -47.84 -45.88 4.78
N GLY A 940 -48.99 -45.36 5.22
CA GLY A 940 -49.59 -45.72 6.51
C GLY A 940 -49.96 -47.21 6.59
N SER A 941 -50.98 -47.59 7.36
CA SER A 941 -51.37 -48.98 7.66
C SER A 941 -51.45 -49.98 6.47
N THR A 942 -51.70 -49.54 5.24
CA THR A 942 -51.73 -50.41 4.05
C THR A 942 -51.31 -49.64 2.80
N ALA A 943 -50.41 -50.17 1.97
CA ALA A 943 -50.03 -49.48 0.73
C ALA A 943 -51.14 -49.61 -0.33
N ILE A 944 -51.61 -50.82 -0.64
CA ILE A 944 -52.73 -51.05 -1.55
C ILE A 944 -53.82 -51.88 -0.87
N ARG A 945 -55.06 -51.38 -0.83
CA ARG A 945 -56.24 -52.17 -0.48
C ARG A 945 -57.16 -52.32 -1.69
N ASN A 946 -57.23 -53.51 -2.25
CA ASN A 946 -58.20 -53.83 -3.29
C ASN A 946 -59.44 -54.46 -2.64
N GLN A 947 -60.58 -53.77 -2.69
CA GLN A 947 -61.83 -54.23 -2.07
C GLN A 947 -62.48 -55.36 -2.87
N ALA A 948 -63.51 -56.00 -2.30
CA ALA A 948 -64.13 -57.21 -2.86
C ALA A 948 -64.68 -57.04 -4.29
N VAL A 949 -65.08 -55.83 -4.67
CA VAL A 949 -65.58 -55.49 -6.01
C VAL A 949 -64.50 -54.90 -6.93
N GLY A 950 -63.30 -54.68 -6.41
CA GLY A 950 -62.20 -54.06 -7.13
C GLY A 950 -61.44 -55.05 -8.01
N GLU A 951 -61.02 -54.57 -9.17
CA GLU A 951 -60.21 -55.28 -10.14
C GLU A 951 -58.91 -54.49 -10.42
N ILE A 952 -57.76 -55.14 -10.26
CA ILE A 952 -56.46 -54.58 -10.61
C ILE A 952 -55.79 -55.51 -11.62
N THR A 953 -55.45 -54.98 -12.80
CA THR A 953 -54.64 -55.66 -13.81
C THR A 953 -53.29 -54.96 -13.94
N ASN A 954 -52.22 -55.61 -13.50
CA ASN A 954 -50.85 -55.11 -13.61
C ASN A 954 -50.10 -55.80 -14.75
N ASN A 955 -49.78 -55.05 -15.80
CA ASN A 955 -48.84 -55.47 -16.84
C ASN A 955 -47.48 -54.76 -16.73
N GLY A 956 -47.39 -53.71 -15.91
CA GLY A 956 -46.21 -52.84 -15.76
C GLY A 956 -45.45 -53.10 -14.47
N ILE A 957 -45.10 -52.04 -13.75
CA ILE A 957 -44.34 -52.12 -12.49
C ILE A 957 -45.17 -51.55 -11.35
N ILE A 958 -45.30 -52.31 -10.26
CA ILE A 958 -45.77 -51.82 -8.96
C ILE A 958 -44.58 -51.89 -8.00
N SER A 959 -44.19 -50.76 -7.42
CA SER A 959 -43.10 -50.69 -6.44
C SER A 959 -43.64 -50.07 -5.15
N ILE A 960 -43.50 -50.80 -4.05
CA ILE A 960 -43.92 -50.39 -2.71
C ILE A 960 -42.67 -50.38 -1.83
N LEU A 961 -42.34 -49.21 -1.27
CA LEU A 961 -41.19 -49.03 -0.38
C LEU A 961 -41.65 -48.30 0.88
N ASN A 962 -41.41 -48.87 2.06
CA ASN A 962 -41.73 -48.18 3.31
C ASN A 962 -40.47 -47.92 4.14
N ASN A 963 -40.27 -46.67 4.58
CA ASN A 963 -39.13 -46.31 5.40
C ASN A 963 -39.52 -46.06 6.88
N HIS A 964 -40.78 -46.32 7.27
CA HIS A 964 -41.26 -46.10 8.65
C HIS A 964 -41.50 -47.40 9.44
N ALA A 965 -41.11 -47.39 10.72
CA ALA A 965 -41.22 -48.52 11.66
C ALA A 965 -42.59 -48.57 12.37
N THR A 966 -43.70 -48.65 11.64
CA THR A 966 -45.03 -48.78 12.25
C THR A 966 -45.54 -50.24 12.23
N ASN A 967 -45.99 -50.73 13.39
CA ASN A 967 -46.52 -52.10 13.52
C ASN A 967 -47.87 -52.26 12.81
N GLY A 968 -48.05 -53.35 12.04
CA GLY A 968 -49.34 -53.75 11.46
C GLY A 968 -49.56 -53.39 9.98
N LEU A 969 -48.49 -53.12 9.23
CA LEU A 969 -48.52 -52.73 7.82
C LEU A 969 -48.88 -53.89 6.86
N TYR A 970 -49.78 -53.66 5.91
CA TYR A 970 -49.97 -54.54 4.76
C TYR A 970 -49.37 -53.90 3.50
N GLY A 971 -48.53 -54.62 2.74
CA GLY A 971 -48.12 -54.13 1.42
C GLY A 971 -49.33 -54.11 0.48
N ILE A 972 -49.95 -55.26 0.25
CA ILE A 972 -51.18 -55.40 -0.53
C ILE A 972 -52.21 -56.18 0.30
N ASP A 973 -53.36 -55.58 0.58
CA ASP A 973 -54.54 -56.23 1.17
C ASP A 973 -55.60 -56.42 0.08
N ASN A 974 -55.67 -57.63 -0.47
CA ASN A 974 -56.53 -57.95 -1.62
C ASN A 974 -57.75 -58.78 -1.20
N LEU A 975 -58.94 -58.24 -1.47
CA LEU A 975 -60.24 -58.86 -1.28
C LEU A 975 -60.98 -59.11 -2.60
N GLY A 976 -60.52 -58.51 -3.71
CA GLY A 976 -61.11 -58.61 -5.04
C GLY A 976 -60.23 -59.36 -6.04
N MET A 977 -60.34 -59.04 -7.33
CA MET A 977 -59.49 -59.64 -8.38
C MET A 977 -58.22 -58.81 -8.59
N PHE A 978 -57.07 -59.49 -8.57
CA PHE A 978 -55.79 -58.90 -8.89
C PHE A 978 -55.08 -59.82 -9.89
N SER A 979 -54.87 -59.38 -11.12
CA SER A 979 -54.13 -60.10 -12.15
C SER A 979 -52.78 -59.44 -12.38
N ASN A 980 -51.69 -60.21 -12.36
CA ASN A 980 -50.33 -59.75 -12.54
C ASN A 980 -49.63 -60.48 -13.70
N SER A 981 -49.23 -59.70 -14.70
CA SER A 981 -48.32 -60.07 -15.78
C SER A 981 -47.08 -59.19 -15.87
N GLY A 982 -46.96 -58.20 -14.97
CA GLY A 982 -45.80 -57.34 -14.83
C GLY A 982 -44.99 -57.64 -13.55
N GLN A 983 -44.26 -56.65 -13.06
CA GLN A 983 -43.44 -56.75 -11.86
C GLN A 983 -44.13 -56.11 -10.66
N ILE A 984 -44.09 -56.78 -9.51
CA ILE A 984 -44.43 -56.23 -8.21
C ILE A 984 -43.19 -56.34 -7.33
N THR A 985 -42.77 -55.24 -6.71
CA THR A 985 -41.69 -55.22 -5.72
C THR A 985 -42.20 -54.58 -4.44
N ILE A 986 -42.06 -55.27 -3.30
CA ILE A 986 -42.45 -54.79 -1.98
C ILE A 986 -41.23 -54.85 -1.09
N GLU A 987 -40.82 -53.71 -0.52
CA GLU A 987 -39.62 -53.60 0.30
C GLU A 987 -39.93 -52.96 1.65
N ASN A 988 -39.28 -53.46 2.72
CA ASN A 988 -39.29 -52.88 4.06
C ASN A 988 -40.68 -52.79 4.74
N ILE A 989 -41.54 -53.78 4.57
CA ILE A 989 -42.85 -53.88 5.25
C ILE A 989 -42.72 -54.65 6.57
N GLN A 990 -43.13 -54.05 7.70
CA GLN A 990 -43.08 -54.71 9.02
C GLN A 990 -44.24 -55.69 9.31
N GLY A 991 -45.32 -55.69 8.52
CA GLY A 991 -46.47 -56.58 8.71
C GLY A 991 -46.53 -57.73 7.69
N LYS A 992 -47.59 -57.82 6.87
CA LYS A 992 -47.65 -58.83 5.78
C LYS A 992 -47.50 -58.15 4.43
N ASP A 993 -46.56 -58.61 3.61
CA ASP A 993 -46.34 -58.05 2.28
C ASP A 993 -47.59 -58.16 1.41
N ILE A 994 -48.24 -59.33 1.42
CA ILE A 994 -49.51 -59.56 0.73
C ILE A 994 -50.47 -60.34 1.65
N ARG A 995 -51.70 -59.85 1.78
CA ARG A 995 -52.81 -60.51 2.44
C ARG A 995 -53.93 -60.76 1.44
N LEU A 996 -54.36 -62.01 1.32
CA LEU A 996 -55.59 -62.39 0.59
C LEU A 996 -56.69 -62.65 1.63
N ALA A 997 -57.74 -61.82 1.65
CA ALA A 997 -58.90 -62.07 2.52
C ALA A 997 -59.97 -62.92 1.81
N SER A 998 -60.99 -63.39 2.55
CA SER A 998 -61.98 -64.34 2.02
C SER A 998 -62.71 -63.77 0.80
N GLY A 999 -62.49 -64.38 -0.36
CA GLY A 999 -63.03 -63.95 -1.66
C GLY A 999 -62.03 -63.29 -2.61
N GLY A 1000 -60.84 -62.89 -2.12
CA GLY A 1000 -59.80 -62.29 -2.95
C GLY A 1000 -59.03 -63.31 -3.79
N LEU A 1001 -58.76 -62.95 -5.04
CA LEU A 1001 -58.01 -63.74 -6.00
C LEU A 1001 -56.80 -62.92 -6.48
N LEU A 1002 -55.60 -63.50 -6.37
CA LEU A 1002 -54.39 -62.98 -6.99
C LEU A 1002 -53.90 -63.99 -8.02
N GLU A 1003 -54.00 -63.64 -9.30
CA GLU A 1003 -53.49 -64.43 -10.40
C GLU A 1003 -52.15 -63.85 -10.85
N ASN A 1004 -51.09 -64.64 -10.83
CA ASN A 1004 -49.79 -64.26 -11.37
C ASN A 1004 -49.50 -65.12 -12.60
N SER A 1005 -49.39 -64.51 -13.77
CA SER A 1005 -49.05 -65.20 -15.02
C SER A 1005 -47.57 -65.59 -15.09
N ASP A 1006 -47.19 -66.45 -16.05
CA ASP A 1006 -45.80 -66.88 -16.27
C ASP A 1006 -44.83 -65.73 -16.58
N ALA A 1007 -45.34 -64.60 -17.09
CA ALA A 1007 -44.54 -63.40 -17.37
C ALA A 1007 -44.44 -62.46 -16.15
N GLY A 1008 -45.29 -62.64 -15.14
CA GLY A 1008 -45.36 -61.77 -13.97
C GLY A 1008 -44.40 -62.17 -12.86
N THR A 1009 -43.81 -61.18 -12.19
CA THR A 1009 -42.90 -61.36 -11.05
C THR A 1009 -43.43 -60.65 -9.80
N ILE A 1010 -43.23 -61.28 -8.64
CA ILE A 1010 -43.50 -60.68 -7.33
C ILE A 1010 -42.24 -60.87 -6.50
N ASP A 1011 -41.59 -59.77 -6.16
CA ASP A 1011 -40.35 -59.69 -5.38
C ASP A 1011 -40.65 -59.06 -4.01
N LEU A 1012 -40.37 -59.78 -2.94
CA LEU A 1012 -40.64 -59.37 -1.56
C LEU A 1012 -39.30 -59.28 -0.83
N LYS A 1013 -38.88 -58.06 -0.45
CA LYS A 1013 -37.55 -57.78 0.11
C LYS A 1013 -37.56 -57.26 1.53
#